data_AF-A0A8S1TIZ6-F1
#
_entry.id   AF-A0A8S1TIZ6-F1
#
_cell.length_a   1.000
_cell.length_b   1.000
_cell.length_c   1.000
_cell.angle_alpha   90.00
_cell.angle_beta   90.00
_cell.angle_gamma   90.00
#
_symmetry.space_group_name_H-M   'P 1'
#
loop_
_entity.id
_entity.type
_entity.pdbx_description
1 polymer ?
#
loop_
_entity_poly.entity_id
_entity_poly.type
_entity_poly.pdbx_seq_one_letter_code
_entity_poly.pdbx_strand_id
1 'polypeptide(L)'
;MSNSLKQSAPLATINQKGNNPFPKYEDIRIGPPIVRSNPQQIKDKPYFQQQDKKLSQSQVHRQKGQQESVIVQHIRIIFMFYVQFGNKTNIQYLKSSKFIKAMADAEIITQEITSKDLDILYYQITKNTETLTLDQFKDLLLKIATKLYKIPEQSKSFVLLYKNHLSKLFEKINDQTDFGQDLKRIEACRSLIDEQFLEIISQVQGLLCKIHGFIFQDQSQKISQIQSQYMHFLQQFEIIPLIITQTKGQMIFFDLFHRDSILNLKNDGKFIFNFSKFVESLLIISFHQVQEDNQNGLDLFFQLLEKLENSPGFQSFSKQNNQTKNEQTQLVMALSRVNSAKQSRISTVYQQQQSNSNLKQSQQIVEDSKQLQYNSQIPYEKELRNVFEYYSQIGEPLNLVNLKSIKYKKLLQNCGIIGTLITQVDADMFYIQSTPKKRLDSTKSPKFKVNKLYDNDNQNGKMDFTNFYNSLQLIAEKFNGNDITGLIEQYLIPHENQLRIEKQEHILQILMLILDDPKIIKLYEIMQEHFEPYYNHYTKDLMTLSGFMKFCQDFELANSMVSKGQLMHVFKAIASLNNTDTIDRHQFVEAISVIAILIYNNVNDNEQKIIYLLERITQSDGAIKVSKQLGIMKNPQNTNLIQLFRYQSYKEITNKEEVNFNNIVNQIQDDF
;
A
#
# COMPACT_ATOMS: atom_id res chain seq x y z
N MET A 1 15.83 72.65 2.20
CA MET A 1 16.11 71.20 2.08
C MET A 1 17.61 71.01 2.16
N SER A 2 18.11 70.53 3.29
CA SER A 2 19.56 70.33 3.52
C SER A 2 19.78 69.53 4.81
N ASN A 3 20.83 68.70 4.78
CA ASN A 3 21.41 67.84 5.83
C ASN A 3 21.25 68.36 7.29
N SER A 4 21.10 67.54 8.34
CA SER A 4 22.14 66.59 8.78
C SER A 4 21.89 65.96 10.18
N LEU A 5 22.64 64.86 10.46
CA LEU A 5 23.35 64.51 11.71
C LEU A 5 22.67 64.03 13.02
N LYS A 6 23.35 63.04 13.64
CA LYS A 6 23.51 62.69 15.09
C LYS A 6 22.39 61.88 15.77
N GLN A 7 22.69 60.66 16.27
CA GLN A 7 23.23 60.26 17.62
C GLN A 7 22.15 60.31 18.73
N SER A 8 22.05 59.40 19.72
CA SER A 8 23.01 58.42 20.30
C SER A 8 22.30 57.25 21.03
N ALA A 9 23.06 56.23 21.48
CA ALA A 9 22.67 55.27 22.54
C ALA A 9 23.35 55.66 23.88
N PRO A 10 23.10 55.04 25.06
CA PRO A 10 23.76 53.75 25.43
C PRO A 10 23.09 52.88 26.55
N LEU A 11 23.83 51.85 27.04
CA LEU A 11 23.66 51.04 28.29
C LEU A 11 22.54 49.95 28.28
N ALA A 12 22.70 48.67 28.68
CA ALA A 12 23.51 47.93 29.69
C ALA A 12 22.99 48.09 31.14
N THR A 13 22.81 47.07 32.01
CA THR A 13 23.58 45.84 32.39
C THR A 13 22.62 44.71 32.91
N ILE A 14 22.82 43.39 32.76
CA ILE A 14 23.78 42.36 33.30
C ILE A 14 23.45 41.81 34.73
N ASN A 15 23.58 40.48 34.92
CA ASN A 15 23.68 39.65 36.18
C ASN A 15 22.41 39.35 37.04
N GLN A 16 22.31 38.26 37.85
CA GLN A 16 22.93 36.90 37.91
C GLN A 16 22.25 35.99 38.99
N LYS A 17 22.20 34.65 38.79
CA LYS A 17 21.96 33.57 39.82
C LYS A 17 20.58 33.62 40.53
N GLY A 18 20.05 32.64 41.28
CA GLY A 18 20.41 31.27 41.74
C GLY A 18 19.29 30.76 42.68
N ASN A 19 19.17 29.52 43.24
CA ASN A 19 19.88 28.22 43.19
C ASN A 19 18.89 27.10 43.69
N ASN A 20 19.19 25.80 43.49
CA ASN A 20 18.56 24.66 44.21
C ASN A 20 19.19 24.46 45.60
N PRO A 21 18.48 23.88 46.62
CA PRO A 21 18.70 22.43 46.94
C PRO A 21 17.57 21.66 47.67
N PHE A 22 17.23 20.45 47.16
CA PHE A 22 17.19 19.12 47.85
C PHE A 22 16.36 18.88 49.18
N PRO A 23 16.20 17.61 49.70
CA PRO A 23 14.89 17.14 50.18
C PRO A 23 14.87 16.62 51.65
N LYS A 24 13.72 16.08 52.10
CA LYS A 24 13.57 15.22 53.31
C LYS A 24 12.50 14.12 53.15
N TYR A 25 12.61 13.10 54.01
CA TYR A 25 11.61 12.08 54.36
C TYR A 25 10.76 12.61 55.56
N GLU A 26 9.87 11.91 56.27
CA GLU A 26 9.40 10.51 56.40
C GLU A 26 7.86 10.43 56.06
N ASP A 27 6.96 9.50 56.43
CA ASP A 27 6.90 8.38 57.40
C ASP A 27 5.89 7.26 56.96
N ILE A 28 5.80 6.21 57.77
CA ILE A 28 5.08 4.93 57.63
C ILE A 28 3.61 5.07 58.15
N ARG A 29 2.63 4.30 57.61
CA ARG A 29 1.73 3.36 58.36
C ARG A 29 0.41 2.90 57.69
N ILE A 30 0.21 1.57 57.76
CA ILE A 30 -1.03 0.81 58.07
C ILE A 30 -2.21 0.88 57.07
N GLY A 31 -2.65 -0.31 56.62
CA GLY A 31 -3.96 -0.55 56.00
C GLY A 31 -4.88 -1.44 56.89
N PRO A 32 -6.21 -1.42 56.69
CA PRO A 32 -7.20 -2.22 57.43
C PRO A 32 -7.80 -3.37 56.56
N PRO A 33 -8.70 -4.27 57.03
CA PRO A 33 -8.28 -5.65 57.23
C PRO A 33 -9.16 -6.74 56.57
N ILE A 34 -8.67 -7.98 56.64
CA ILE A 34 -9.43 -9.20 56.30
C ILE A 34 -10.46 -9.49 57.40
N VAL A 35 -11.69 -9.82 57.03
CA VAL A 35 -12.68 -10.46 57.93
C VAL A 35 -13.06 -11.83 57.36
N ARG A 36 -12.95 -12.87 58.19
CA ARG A 36 -13.49 -14.21 57.91
C ARG A 36 -14.79 -14.41 58.71
N SER A 37 -15.74 -15.16 58.16
CA SER A 37 -16.78 -15.85 58.93
C SER A 37 -16.93 -17.29 58.43
N ASN A 38 -17.35 -18.18 59.33
CA ASN A 38 -17.12 -19.63 59.27
C ASN A 38 -18.29 -20.42 58.60
N PRO A 39 -18.16 -21.75 58.40
CA PRO A 39 -18.88 -22.48 57.33
C PRO A 39 -20.03 -23.40 57.82
N GLN A 40 -20.43 -24.33 56.93
CA GLN A 40 -21.53 -25.33 57.03
C GLN A 40 -22.90 -24.75 56.62
N GLN A 41 -23.80 -25.48 55.93
CA GLN A 41 -23.98 -26.95 55.85
C GLN A 41 -24.13 -27.52 54.42
N ILE A 42 -24.15 -28.86 54.35
CA ILE A 42 -24.32 -29.69 53.14
C ILE A 42 -25.82 -29.96 52.89
N LYS A 43 -26.24 -30.04 51.61
CA LYS A 43 -27.35 -30.90 51.17
C LYS A 43 -27.31 -31.20 49.67
N ASP A 44 -27.97 -32.29 49.29
CA ASP A 44 -27.65 -33.11 48.11
C ASP A 44 -28.25 -32.68 46.75
N LYS A 45 -27.55 -33.10 45.69
CA LYS A 45 -27.97 -33.78 44.43
C LYS A 45 -29.49 -33.95 44.11
N PRO A 46 -29.90 -34.29 42.85
CA PRO A 46 -29.12 -34.52 41.62
C PRO A 46 -29.73 -33.90 40.30
N TYR A 47 -29.22 -34.37 39.16
CA TYR A 47 -29.88 -34.58 37.85
C TYR A 47 -29.61 -33.65 36.65
N PHE A 48 -29.93 -34.23 35.49
CA PHE A 48 -29.51 -33.92 34.12
C PHE A 48 -30.61 -33.17 33.35
N GLN A 49 -30.28 -32.75 32.11
CA GLN A 49 -31.21 -32.30 31.05
C GLN A 49 -32.07 -31.05 31.34
N GLN A 50 -31.71 -29.93 30.70
CA GLN A 50 -32.50 -29.42 29.58
C GLN A 50 -31.70 -28.39 28.76
N GLN A 51 -31.32 -28.77 27.55
CA GLN A 51 -31.12 -27.80 26.47
C GLN A 51 -32.50 -27.60 25.83
N ASP A 52 -33.07 -26.38 25.83
CA ASP A 52 -33.73 -25.85 24.63
C ASP A 52 -34.09 -24.34 24.71
N LYS A 53 -34.31 -23.75 23.53
CA LYS A 53 -35.14 -22.54 23.28
C LYS A 53 -34.90 -21.26 24.13
N LYS A 54 -33.79 -20.57 23.88
CA LYS A 54 -33.77 -19.07 23.78
C LYS A 54 -32.84 -18.59 22.66
N LEU A 55 -33.20 -18.89 21.41
CA LEU A 55 -32.41 -18.50 20.23
C LEU A 55 -33.33 -18.12 19.05
N SER A 56 -33.86 -16.89 19.07
CA SER A 56 -34.46 -16.17 17.93
C SER A 56 -34.83 -14.74 18.35
N GLN A 57 -34.02 -13.74 17.97
CA GLN A 57 -34.43 -12.34 17.69
C GLN A 57 -33.22 -11.42 17.40
N SER A 58 -32.02 -11.73 17.91
CA SER A 58 -30.83 -10.85 17.84
C SER A 58 -30.01 -10.91 16.54
N GLN A 59 -30.46 -11.64 15.50
CA GLN A 59 -29.67 -11.86 14.27
C GLN A 59 -30.09 -11.01 13.05
N VAL A 60 -31.10 -10.14 13.17
CA VAL A 60 -31.65 -9.36 12.04
C VAL A 60 -30.97 -7.99 11.84
N HIS A 61 -29.97 -7.62 12.66
CA HIS A 61 -29.43 -6.25 12.71
C HIS A 61 -27.92 -6.09 12.44
N ARG A 62 -27.22 -7.12 11.93
CA ARG A 62 -25.79 -7.02 11.56
C ARG A 62 -25.48 -7.30 10.09
N GLN A 63 -26.41 -6.94 9.20
CA GLN A 63 -26.17 -6.73 7.77
C GLN A 63 -26.55 -5.32 7.27
N LYS A 64 -26.88 -4.37 8.17
CA LYS A 64 -26.98 -2.94 7.84
C LYS A 64 -25.58 -2.32 7.65
N GLY A 65 -24.85 -2.76 6.61
CA GLY A 65 -24.02 -1.83 5.86
C GLY A 65 -24.94 -0.74 5.31
N GLN A 66 -24.52 0.52 5.39
CA GLN A 66 -25.45 1.64 5.21
C GLN A 66 -25.79 1.86 3.72
N GLN A 67 -26.79 1.13 3.22
CA GLN A 67 -27.54 1.58 2.04
C GLN A 67 -28.07 2.99 2.32
N GLU A 68 -27.40 3.98 1.75
CA GLU A 68 -27.87 5.36 1.69
C GLU A 68 -29.24 5.37 1.04
N SER A 69 -30.27 5.81 1.77
CA SER A 69 -31.64 5.77 1.24
C SER A 69 -31.74 6.57 -0.07
N VAL A 70 -32.63 6.12 -0.96
CA VAL A 70 -32.92 6.75 -2.26
C VAL A 70 -33.18 8.27 -2.11
N ILE A 71 -33.87 8.67 -1.03
CA ILE A 71 -34.14 10.06 -0.71
C ILE A 71 -32.83 10.85 -0.48
N VAL A 72 -31.87 10.32 0.27
CA VAL A 72 -30.58 11.00 0.52
C VAL A 72 -29.75 11.10 -0.75
N GLN A 73 -29.73 10.06 -1.58
CA GLN A 73 -29.09 10.08 -2.91
C GLN A 73 -29.72 11.17 -3.80
N HIS A 74 -31.05 11.29 -3.84
CA HIS A 74 -31.74 12.34 -4.60
C HIS A 74 -31.41 13.75 -4.10
N ILE A 75 -31.39 13.97 -2.78
CA ILE A 75 -30.97 15.27 -2.19
C ILE A 75 -29.51 15.59 -2.52
N ARG A 76 -28.61 14.59 -2.52
CA ARG A 76 -27.21 14.77 -2.95
C ARG A 76 -27.13 15.21 -4.41
N ILE A 77 -27.88 14.56 -5.31
CA ILE A 77 -27.88 14.85 -6.74
C ILE A 77 -28.40 16.26 -7.03
N ILE A 78 -29.46 16.71 -6.35
CA ILE A 78 -29.94 18.10 -6.41
C ILE A 78 -28.84 19.07 -5.96
N PHE A 79 -28.20 18.82 -4.81
CA PHE A 79 -27.13 19.67 -4.29
C PHE A 79 -25.96 19.77 -5.29
N MET A 80 -25.45 18.64 -5.79
CA MET A 80 -24.35 18.59 -6.77
C MET A 80 -24.64 19.42 -8.02
N PHE A 81 -25.83 19.26 -8.61
CA PHE A 81 -26.24 19.98 -9.81
C PHE A 81 -26.15 21.50 -9.62
N TYR A 82 -26.74 22.03 -8.54
CA TYR A 82 -26.70 23.48 -8.28
C TYR A 82 -25.32 23.97 -7.85
N VAL A 83 -24.51 23.15 -7.15
CA VAL A 83 -23.13 23.53 -6.84
C VAL A 83 -22.31 23.72 -8.12
N GLN A 84 -22.43 22.82 -9.10
CA GLN A 84 -21.73 22.91 -10.39
C GLN A 84 -22.35 23.96 -11.34
N PHE A 85 -23.65 24.28 -11.22
CA PHE A 85 -24.38 25.18 -12.13
C PHE A 85 -23.67 26.53 -12.30
N GLY A 86 -23.14 26.81 -13.50
CA GLY A 86 -22.41 28.05 -13.79
C GLY A 86 -21.02 28.21 -13.14
N ASN A 87 -20.53 27.23 -12.36
CA ASN A 87 -19.13 27.16 -11.96
C ASN A 87 -18.67 25.70 -11.88
N LYS A 88 -17.99 25.25 -12.94
CA LYS A 88 -17.59 23.85 -13.17
C LYS A 88 -16.37 23.37 -12.37
N THR A 89 -15.79 24.19 -11.48
CA THR A 89 -14.61 23.82 -10.65
C THR A 89 -14.89 23.69 -9.16
N ASN A 90 -16.06 24.17 -8.70
CA ASN A 90 -16.53 24.00 -7.34
C ASN A 90 -17.51 22.82 -7.29
N ILE A 91 -17.28 21.91 -6.34
CA ILE A 91 -18.16 20.76 -6.05
C ILE A 91 -18.59 20.68 -4.58
N GLN A 92 -18.00 21.49 -3.68
CA GLN A 92 -18.17 21.33 -2.23
C GLN A 92 -19.20 22.31 -1.63
N TYR A 93 -19.42 23.48 -2.25
CA TYR A 93 -20.12 24.59 -1.62
C TYR A 93 -21.20 25.21 -2.50
N LEU A 94 -22.45 25.21 -2.04
CA LEU A 94 -23.52 25.97 -2.65
C LEU A 94 -23.43 27.44 -2.19
N LYS A 95 -23.77 28.39 -3.06
CA LYS A 95 -23.90 29.83 -2.71
C LYS A 95 -25.38 30.22 -2.62
N SER A 96 -25.74 31.21 -1.79
CA SER A 96 -27.14 31.66 -1.60
C SER A 96 -27.88 31.84 -2.94
N SER A 97 -27.34 32.59 -3.91
CA SER A 97 -28.00 32.82 -5.20
C SER A 97 -28.30 31.53 -5.99
N LYS A 98 -27.49 30.48 -5.85
CA LYS A 98 -27.75 29.16 -6.45
C LYS A 98 -28.74 28.33 -5.62
N PHE A 99 -28.69 28.46 -4.29
CA PHE A 99 -29.64 27.84 -3.38
C PHE A 99 -31.06 28.40 -3.55
N ILE A 100 -31.21 29.73 -3.61
CA ILE A 100 -32.49 30.40 -3.91
C ILE A 100 -33.00 29.97 -5.29
N LYS A 101 -32.12 29.82 -6.30
CA LYS A 101 -32.51 29.24 -7.58
C LYS A 101 -33.00 27.79 -7.44
N ALA A 102 -32.32 26.94 -6.68
CA ALA A 102 -32.76 25.56 -6.44
C ALA A 102 -34.16 25.49 -5.79
N MET A 103 -34.45 26.39 -4.84
CA MET A 103 -35.77 26.47 -4.22
C MET A 103 -36.84 27.04 -5.17
N ALA A 104 -36.47 27.96 -6.08
CA ALA A 104 -37.36 28.44 -7.13
C ALA A 104 -37.69 27.36 -8.16
N ASP A 105 -36.67 26.64 -8.65
CA ASP A 105 -36.79 25.55 -9.63
C ASP A 105 -37.53 24.32 -9.05
N ALA A 106 -37.58 24.19 -7.72
CA ALA A 106 -38.38 23.22 -6.96
C ALA A 106 -39.83 23.68 -6.66
N GLU A 107 -40.23 24.88 -7.08
CA GLU A 107 -41.54 25.46 -6.76
C GLU A 107 -41.79 25.64 -5.24
N ILE A 108 -40.72 25.76 -4.43
CA ILE A 108 -40.80 25.93 -2.97
C ILE A 108 -41.08 27.40 -2.57
N ILE A 109 -40.77 28.36 -3.44
CA ILE A 109 -41.00 29.79 -3.15
C ILE A 109 -42.49 30.13 -3.33
N THR A 110 -43.25 30.04 -2.24
CA THR A 110 -44.69 30.35 -2.18
C THR A 110 -44.94 31.72 -1.53
N GLN A 111 -46.22 32.05 -1.27
CA GLN A 111 -46.57 33.20 -0.42
C GLN A 111 -46.23 32.96 1.07
N GLU A 112 -46.05 31.71 1.50
CA GLU A 112 -45.74 31.36 2.90
C GLU A 112 -44.24 31.34 3.19
N ILE A 113 -43.39 31.14 2.17
CA ILE A 113 -41.94 31.20 2.29
C ILE A 113 -41.32 31.92 1.09
N THR A 114 -40.95 33.19 1.30
CA THR A 114 -40.41 34.05 0.24
C THR A 114 -38.92 33.78 0.00
N SER A 115 -38.38 34.32 -1.10
CA SER A 115 -36.93 34.31 -1.34
C SER A 115 -36.14 34.98 -0.20
N LYS A 116 -36.70 35.99 0.48
CA LYS A 116 -36.08 36.63 1.64
C LYS A 116 -36.07 35.72 2.87
N ASP A 117 -37.14 34.95 3.09
CA ASP A 117 -37.20 33.97 4.18
C ASP A 117 -36.13 32.88 4.02
N LEU A 118 -35.94 32.41 2.79
CA LEU A 118 -34.94 31.40 2.46
C LEU A 118 -33.51 31.92 2.61
N ASP A 119 -33.25 33.17 2.22
CA ASP A 119 -31.94 33.81 2.37
C ASP A 119 -31.59 34.04 3.85
N ILE A 120 -32.57 34.45 4.67
CA ILE A 120 -32.43 34.53 6.14
C ILE A 120 -32.11 33.15 6.75
N LEU A 121 -32.84 32.10 6.36
CA LEU A 121 -32.59 30.73 6.83
C LEU A 121 -31.20 30.21 6.39
N TYR A 122 -30.76 30.57 5.18
CA TYR A 122 -29.42 30.26 4.67
C TYR A 122 -28.34 30.89 5.57
N TYR A 123 -28.37 32.21 5.79
CA TYR A 123 -27.37 32.91 6.61
C TYR A 123 -27.36 32.43 8.07
N GLN A 124 -28.53 32.06 8.63
CA GLN A 124 -28.63 31.44 9.96
C GLN A 124 -27.93 30.09 10.07
N ILE A 125 -27.94 29.27 9.01
CA ILE A 125 -27.27 27.96 8.99
C ILE A 125 -25.78 28.07 8.63
N THR A 126 -25.42 28.93 7.67
CA THR A 126 -24.02 29.13 7.29
C THR A 126 -23.23 29.97 8.29
N LYS A 127 -23.89 30.55 9.31
CA LYS A 127 -23.31 31.48 10.28
C LYS A 127 -22.59 32.64 9.59
N ASN A 128 -23.22 33.19 8.54
CA ASN A 128 -22.69 34.21 7.64
C ASN A 128 -21.48 33.81 6.77
N THR A 129 -21.13 32.52 6.65
CA THR A 129 -20.26 32.11 5.53
C THR A 129 -21.03 32.18 4.21
N GLU A 130 -20.37 32.59 3.12
CA GLU A 130 -21.00 32.66 1.78
C GLU A 130 -21.40 31.28 1.23
N THR A 131 -21.00 30.20 1.90
CA THR A 131 -20.94 28.83 1.40
C THR A 131 -21.71 27.87 2.29
N LEU A 132 -22.53 27.02 1.67
CA LEU A 132 -23.35 25.99 2.31
C LEU A 132 -22.84 24.59 1.92
N THR A 133 -22.59 23.72 2.89
CA THR A 133 -22.21 22.32 2.66
C THR A 133 -23.44 21.41 2.45
N LEU A 134 -23.21 20.16 2.04
CA LEU A 134 -24.28 19.18 1.83
C LEU A 134 -25.09 18.90 3.12
N ASP A 135 -24.42 18.80 4.28
CA ASP A 135 -25.13 18.51 5.53
C ASP A 135 -25.88 19.73 6.07
N GLN A 136 -25.28 20.93 5.94
CA GLN A 136 -26.00 22.17 6.18
C GLN A 136 -27.22 22.34 5.25
N PHE A 137 -27.15 21.85 4.01
CA PHE A 137 -28.29 21.83 3.09
C PHE A 137 -29.38 20.85 3.54
N LYS A 138 -29.04 19.66 4.05
CA LYS A 138 -30.02 18.74 4.67
C LYS A 138 -30.74 19.41 5.86
N ASP A 139 -29.99 20.02 6.78
CA ASP A 139 -30.54 20.76 7.93
C ASP A 139 -31.46 21.92 7.50
N LEU A 140 -31.08 22.62 6.42
CA LEU A 140 -31.85 23.73 5.86
C LEU A 140 -33.17 23.25 5.27
N LEU A 141 -33.19 22.10 4.57
CA LEU A 141 -34.42 21.48 4.07
C LEU A 141 -35.37 21.07 5.21
N LEU A 142 -34.88 20.57 6.35
CA LEU A 142 -35.72 20.27 7.52
C LEU A 142 -36.40 21.52 8.11
N LYS A 143 -35.67 22.65 8.19
CA LYS A 143 -36.24 23.93 8.65
C LYS A 143 -37.24 24.51 7.66
N ILE A 144 -36.99 24.37 6.36
CA ILE A 144 -37.92 24.79 5.30
C ILE A 144 -39.20 23.97 5.35
N ALA A 145 -39.08 22.65 5.49
CA ALA A 145 -40.22 21.74 5.58
C ALA A 145 -41.16 22.09 6.75
N THR A 146 -40.61 22.27 7.95
CA THR A 146 -41.39 22.64 9.15
C THR A 146 -42.00 24.04 9.05
N LYS A 147 -41.31 25.02 8.43
CA LYS A 147 -41.86 26.36 8.18
C LYS A 147 -42.99 26.37 7.14
N LEU A 148 -42.84 25.61 6.05
CA LEU A 148 -43.80 25.55 4.95
C LEU A 148 -45.10 24.85 5.39
N TYR A 149 -45.01 23.63 5.91
CA TYR A 149 -46.19 22.83 6.28
C TYR A 149 -46.71 23.09 7.70
N LYS A 150 -45.97 23.84 8.54
CA LYS A 150 -46.35 24.22 9.91
C LYS A 150 -46.59 23.01 10.84
N ILE A 151 -46.06 21.85 10.48
CA ILE A 151 -46.10 20.61 11.26
C ILE A 151 -44.86 20.57 12.18
N PRO A 152 -44.99 20.38 13.51
CA PRO A 152 -43.83 20.31 14.41
C PRO A 152 -42.92 19.10 14.18
N GLU A 153 -43.49 18.02 13.65
CA GLU A 153 -42.80 16.75 13.41
C GLU A 153 -41.95 16.84 12.12
N GLN A 154 -40.62 16.82 12.28
CA GLN A 154 -39.66 17.07 11.21
C GLN A 154 -39.70 15.98 10.12
N SER A 155 -39.88 14.72 10.48
CA SER A 155 -40.00 13.58 9.55
C SER A 155 -41.15 13.78 8.58
N LYS A 156 -42.38 13.92 9.09
CA LYS A 156 -43.61 14.11 8.28
C LYS A 156 -43.54 15.38 7.45
N SER A 157 -43.04 16.48 8.02
CA SER A 157 -42.78 17.73 7.28
C SER A 157 -41.86 17.49 6.08
N PHE A 158 -40.74 16.79 6.29
CA PHE A 158 -39.74 16.54 5.25
C PHE A 158 -40.24 15.58 4.17
N VAL A 159 -41.04 14.57 4.53
CA VAL A 159 -41.71 13.68 3.55
C VAL A 159 -42.63 14.47 2.62
N LEU A 160 -43.39 15.44 3.15
CA LEU A 160 -44.22 16.33 2.33
C LEU A 160 -43.36 17.21 1.41
N LEU A 161 -42.30 17.83 1.93
CA LEU A 161 -41.39 18.65 1.11
C LEU A 161 -40.76 17.83 -0.02
N TYR A 162 -40.36 16.60 0.29
CA TYR A 162 -39.77 15.68 -0.67
C TYR A 162 -40.78 15.26 -1.75
N LYS A 163 -41.94 14.70 -1.38
CA LYS A 163 -42.97 14.22 -2.33
C LYS A 163 -43.55 15.33 -3.21
N ASN A 164 -43.70 16.54 -2.68
CA ASN A 164 -44.38 17.63 -3.39
C ASN A 164 -43.45 18.44 -4.29
N HIS A 165 -42.16 18.55 -3.96
CA HIS A 165 -41.21 19.47 -4.60
C HIS A 165 -39.91 18.80 -5.02
N LEU A 166 -39.19 18.17 -4.08
CA LEU A 166 -37.80 17.76 -4.32
C LEU A 166 -37.69 16.51 -5.21
N SER A 167 -38.64 15.58 -5.18
CA SER A 167 -38.68 14.45 -6.12
C SER A 167 -38.82 14.92 -7.57
N LYS A 168 -39.77 15.83 -7.83
CA LYS A 168 -39.98 16.44 -9.16
C LYS A 168 -38.75 17.20 -9.65
N LEU A 169 -38.05 17.92 -8.77
CA LEU A 169 -36.80 18.60 -9.13
C LEU A 169 -35.70 17.59 -9.44
N PHE A 170 -35.58 16.51 -8.68
CA PHE A 170 -34.66 15.42 -8.99
C PHE A 170 -34.97 14.79 -10.36
N GLU A 171 -36.21 14.40 -10.63
CA GLU A 171 -36.67 13.86 -11.92
C GLU A 171 -36.31 14.81 -13.07
N LYS A 172 -36.65 16.09 -12.94
CA LYS A 172 -36.33 17.16 -13.91
C LYS A 172 -34.81 17.27 -14.17
N ILE A 173 -33.98 17.20 -13.13
CA ILE A 173 -32.51 17.21 -13.29
C ILE A 173 -32.03 15.93 -13.98
N ASN A 174 -32.56 14.78 -13.57
CA ASN A 174 -32.15 13.46 -14.04
C ASN A 174 -32.52 13.21 -15.51
N ASP A 175 -33.67 13.72 -15.95
CA ASP A 175 -34.20 13.52 -17.30
C ASP A 175 -33.79 14.62 -18.29
N GLN A 176 -33.82 15.89 -17.87
CA GLN A 176 -33.77 17.05 -18.77
C GLN A 176 -32.41 17.76 -18.82
N THR A 177 -31.35 17.19 -18.21
CA THR A 177 -30.02 17.84 -18.16
C THR A 177 -28.87 16.89 -18.50
N ASP A 178 -27.80 17.41 -19.11
CA ASP A 178 -26.57 16.67 -19.40
C ASP A 178 -25.97 15.99 -18.15
N PHE A 179 -26.15 16.63 -16.99
CA PHE A 179 -25.70 16.12 -15.69
C PHE A 179 -26.48 14.87 -15.27
N GLY A 180 -27.81 14.88 -15.45
CA GLY A 180 -28.66 13.70 -15.25
C GLY A 180 -28.31 12.56 -16.22
N GLN A 181 -28.08 12.89 -17.49
CA GLN A 181 -27.67 11.91 -18.50
C GLN A 181 -26.28 11.32 -18.23
N ASP A 182 -25.33 12.10 -17.73
CA ASP A 182 -24.03 11.58 -17.28
C ASP A 182 -24.13 10.75 -15.99
N LEU A 183 -25.00 11.09 -15.03
CA LEU A 183 -25.28 10.24 -13.87
C LEU A 183 -25.92 8.91 -14.28
N LYS A 184 -26.86 8.91 -15.22
CA LYS A 184 -27.43 7.69 -15.81
C LYS A 184 -26.39 6.82 -16.50
N ARG A 185 -25.39 7.41 -17.16
CA ARG A 185 -24.23 6.65 -17.70
C ARG A 185 -23.39 6.01 -16.59
N ILE A 186 -23.17 6.72 -15.46
CA ILE A 186 -22.49 6.16 -14.28
C ILE A 186 -23.27 4.98 -13.70
N GLU A 187 -24.59 5.07 -13.63
CA GLU A 187 -25.45 4.01 -13.09
C GLU A 187 -25.60 2.82 -14.05
N ALA A 188 -25.74 3.07 -15.36
CA ALA A 188 -25.71 2.03 -16.38
C ALA A 188 -24.37 1.27 -16.41
N CYS A 189 -23.24 1.98 -16.30
CA CYS A 189 -21.90 1.39 -16.14
C CYS A 189 -21.87 0.37 -14.99
N ARG A 190 -22.48 0.67 -13.84
CA ARG A 190 -22.56 -0.26 -12.70
C ARG A 190 -23.31 -1.54 -13.03
N SER A 191 -24.39 -1.46 -13.81
CA SER A 191 -25.17 -2.64 -14.23
C SER A 191 -24.46 -3.54 -15.27
N LEU A 192 -23.37 -3.05 -15.87
CA LEU A 192 -22.59 -3.76 -16.91
C LEU A 192 -21.30 -4.39 -16.37
N ILE A 193 -21.03 -4.30 -15.06
CA ILE A 193 -19.88 -4.96 -14.42
C ILE A 193 -20.24 -6.42 -14.14
N ASP A 194 -19.79 -7.31 -15.01
CA ASP A 194 -19.99 -8.76 -14.94
C ASP A 194 -18.79 -9.49 -14.30
N GLU A 195 -18.84 -10.83 -14.31
CA GLU A 195 -17.73 -11.67 -13.84
C GLU A 195 -16.44 -11.48 -14.64
N GLN A 196 -16.50 -11.06 -15.91
CA GLN A 196 -15.32 -10.84 -16.76
C GLN A 196 -14.60 -9.54 -16.41
N PHE A 197 -15.34 -8.48 -16.09
CA PHE A 197 -14.76 -7.28 -15.47
C PHE A 197 -14.04 -7.63 -14.16
N LEU A 198 -14.67 -8.45 -13.30
CA LEU A 198 -14.05 -8.87 -12.04
C LEU A 198 -12.83 -9.78 -12.25
N GLU A 199 -12.86 -10.68 -13.25
CA GLU A 199 -11.71 -11.49 -13.69
C GLU A 199 -10.52 -10.57 -14.06
N ILE A 200 -10.75 -9.58 -14.93
CA ILE A 200 -9.74 -8.62 -15.38
C ILE A 200 -9.21 -7.78 -14.22
N ILE A 201 -10.10 -7.20 -13.41
CA ILE A 201 -9.74 -6.36 -12.26
C ILE A 201 -8.85 -7.16 -11.29
N SER A 202 -9.14 -8.43 -11.04
CA SER A 202 -8.35 -9.29 -10.15
C SER A 202 -6.90 -9.46 -10.63
N GLN A 203 -6.68 -9.53 -11.95
CA GLN A 203 -5.36 -9.72 -12.56
C GLN A 203 -4.50 -8.45 -12.46
N VAL A 204 -5.08 -7.27 -12.73
CA VAL A 204 -4.36 -5.98 -12.59
C VAL A 204 -4.39 -5.39 -11.17
N GLN A 205 -5.12 -6.01 -10.24
CA GLN A 205 -5.37 -5.48 -8.89
C GLN A 205 -4.09 -5.08 -8.15
N GLY A 206 -3.06 -5.95 -8.21
CA GLY A 206 -1.78 -5.72 -7.54
C GLY A 206 -0.96 -4.56 -8.09
N LEU A 207 -1.19 -4.16 -9.35
CA LEU A 207 -0.54 -3.02 -9.98
C LEU A 207 -1.35 -1.74 -9.79
N LEU A 208 -2.67 -1.80 -9.98
CA LEU A 208 -3.58 -0.69 -9.68
C LEU A 208 -3.50 -0.26 -8.20
N CYS A 209 -3.33 -1.20 -7.26
CA CYS A 209 -3.18 -0.89 -5.84
C CYS A 209 -1.86 -0.15 -5.53
N LYS A 210 -0.77 -0.44 -6.27
CA LYS A 210 0.49 0.31 -6.17
C LYS A 210 0.35 1.72 -6.76
N ILE A 211 -0.37 1.86 -7.87
CA ILE A 211 -0.68 3.15 -8.50
C ILE A 211 -1.52 4.02 -7.55
N HIS A 212 -2.57 3.46 -6.93
CA HIS A 212 -3.38 4.13 -5.90
C HIS A 212 -2.50 4.63 -4.73
N GLY A 213 -1.67 3.77 -4.13
CA GLY A 213 -0.76 4.17 -3.06
C GLY A 213 0.29 5.23 -3.48
N PHE A 214 0.67 5.27 -4.76
CA PHE A 214 1.54 6.31 -5.31
C PHE A 214 0.84 7.65 -5.56
N ILE A 215 -0.47 7.66 -5.84
CA ILE A 215 -1.26 8.88 -6.02
C ILE A 215 -1.64 9.47 -4.65
N PHE A 216 -2.22 8.63 -3.79
CA PHE A 216 -2.84 9.03 -2.52
C PHE A 216 -1.86 8.90 -1.33
N GLN A 217 -0.65 9.42 -1.51
CA GLN A 217 0.43 9.37 -0.51
C GLN A 217 0.09 10.13 0.78
N ASP A 218 -0.45 11.35 0.66
CA ASP A 218 -0.96 12.10 1.80
C ASP A 218 -2.40 11.69 2.08
N GLN A 219 -2.57 10.81 3.07
CA GLN A 219 -3.85 10.29 3.55
C GLN A 219 -4.59 11.27 4.49
N SER A 220 -4.33 12.58 4.38
CA SER A 220 -5.06 13.61 5.13
C SER A 220 -6.57 13.40 5.07
N GLN A 221 -7.26 13.66 6.19
CA GLN A 221 -8.72 13.58 6.26
C GLN A 221 -9.43 14.73 5.51
N LYS A 222 -8.71 15.51 4.69
CA LYS A 222 -9.25 16.69 4.00
C LYS A 222 -9.62 16.35 2.57
N ILE A 223 -10.93 16.37 2.32
CA ILE A 223 -11.56 16.11 1.01
C ILE A 223 -10.87 16.89 -0.13
N SER A 224 -10.53 18.15 0.09
CA SER A 224 -9.86 19.00 -0.91
C SER A 224 -8.45 18.54 -1.29
N GLN A 225 -7.70 17.91 -0.39
CA GLN A 225 -6.36 17.38 -0.68
C GLN A 225 -6.47 16.09 -1.51
N ILE A 226 -7.37 15.17 -1.11
CA ILE A 226 -7.67 13.93 -1.83
C ILE A 226 -8.23 14.24 -3.24
N GLN A 227 -9.13 15.22 -3.34
CA GLN A 227 -9.65 15.72 -4.61
C GLN A 227 -8.51 16.27 -5.49
N SER A 228 -7.57 17.03 -4.92
CA SER A 228 -6.42 17.56 -5.65
C SER A 228 -5.51 16.45 -6.18
N GLN A 229 -5.22 15.42 -5.37
CA GLN A 229 -4.47 14.23 -5.79
C GLN A 229 -5.17 13.49 -6.94
N TYR A 230 -6.48 13.24 -6.83
CA TYR A 230 -7.26 12.58 -7.87
C TYR A 230 -7.27 13.38 -9.18
N MET A 231 -7.51 14.70 -9.13
CA MET A 231 -7.47 15.54 -10.33
C MET A 231 -6.07 15.63 -10.96
N HIS A 232 -5.03 15.64 -10.13
CA HIS A 232 -3.63 15.59 -10.58
C HIS A 232 -3.27 14.23 -11.21
N PHE A 233 -3.79 13.12 -10.66
CA PHE A 233 -3.71 11.80 -11.30
C PHE A 233 -4.33 11.81 -12.70
N LEU A 234 -5.57 12.30 -12.83
CA LEU A 234 -6.25 12.36 -14.13
C LEU A 234 -5.50 13.23 -15.16
N GLN A 235 -4.72 14.22 -14.72
CA GLN A 235 -3.86 15.02 -15.57
C GLN A 235 -2.54 14.31 -15.92
N GLN A 236 -1.83 13.75 -14.93
CA GLN A 236 -0.56 13.06 -15.13
C GLN A 236 -0.68 11.80 -16.00
N PHE A 237 -1.83 11.12 -15.93
CA PHE A 237 -2.12 9.93 -16.73
C PHE A 237 -2.94 10.26 -17.99
N GLU A 238 -2.98 11.54 -18.38
CA GLU A 238 -3.55 12.08 -19.65
C GLU A 238 -5.06 11.79 -19.88
N ILE A 239 -5.78 11.32 -18.87
CA ILE A 239 -7.24 11.13 -18.88
C ILE A 239 -7.97 12.47 -19.08
N ILE A 240 -7.46 13.55 -18.49
CA ILE A 240 -7.88 14.93 -18.77
C ILE A 240 -6.81 15.59 -19.66
N PRO A 241 -7.18 16.20 -20.81
CA PRO A 241 -8.54 16.35 -21.35
C PRO A 241 -8.97 15.23 -22.33
N LEU A 242 -8.12 14.24 -22.60
CA LEU A 242 -8.26 13.37 -23.79
C LEU A 242 -9.44 12.39 -23.72
N ILE A 243 -9.79 11.93 -22.53
CA ILE A 243 -10.85 10.94 -22.29
C ILE A 243 -12.07 11.60 -21.65
N ILE A 244 -11.85 12.48 -20.66
CA ILE A 244 -12.93 13.23 -20.00
C ILE A 244 -12.51 14.68 -19.71
N THR A 245 -13.53 15.55 -19.62
CA THR A 245 -13.31 16.93 -19.17
C THR A 245 -13.06 16.99 -17.66
N GLN A 246 -12.41 18.07 -17.21
CA GLN A 246 -12.17 18.34 -15.79
C GLN A 246 -13.47 18.31 -14.96
N THR A 247 -14.60 18.76 -15.52
CA THR A 247 -15.92 18.74 -14.88
C THR A 247 -16.42 17.33 -14.65
N LYS A 248 -16.32 16.44 -15.65
CA LYS A 248 -16.69 15.02 -15.49
C LYS A 248 -15.80 14.36 -14.44
N GLY A 249 -14.49 14.60 -14.45
CA GLY A 249 -13.57 14.10 -13.43
C GLY A 249 -13.99 14.49 -12.01
N GLN A 250 -14.31 15.77 -11.78
CA GLN A 250 -14.79 16.25 -10.48
C GLN A 250 -16.16 15.68 -10.08
N MET A 251 -17.07 15.47 -11.03
CA MET A 251 -18.38 14.84 -10.79
C MET A 251 -18.22 13.38 -10.35
N ILE A 252 -17.43 12.60 -11.10
CA ILE A 252 -17.11 11.19 -10.79
C ILE A 252 -16.50 11.07 -9.39
N PHE A 253 -15.53 11.94 -9.07
CA PHE A 253 -14.93 12.00 -7.74
C PHE A 253 -15.96 12.24 -6.64
N PHE A 254 -16.82 13.27 -6.80
CA PHE A 254 -17.77 13.65 -5.74
C PHE A 254 -18.81 12.55 -5.48
N ASP A 255 -19.33 11.94 -6.54
CA ASP A 255 -20.33 10.89 -6.43
C ASP A 255 -19.76 9.65 -5.74
N LEU A 256 -18.60 9.16 -6.20
CA LEU A 256 -17.84 8.08 -5.56
C LEU A 256 -17.42 8.41 -4.13
N PHE A 257 -17.11 9.67 -3.82
CA PHE A 257 -16.73 10.07 -2.46
C PHE A 257 -17.88 9.83 -1.47
N HIS A 258 -19.11 10.20 -1.82
CA HIS A 258 -20.26 10.19 -0.90
C HIS A 258 -21.03 8.87 -0.83
N ARG A 259 -20.91 7.99 -1.83
CA ARG A 259 -21.54 6.65 -1.84
C ARG A 259 -20.56 5.54 -1.44
N ASP A 260 -21.09 4.38 -1.07
CA ASP A 260 -20.27 3.17 -1.00
C ASP A 260 -19.92 2.64 -2.40
N SER A 261 -18.74 2.01 -2.53
CA SER A 261 -18.35 1.38 -3.77
C SER A 261 -19.11 0.08 -3.97
N ILE A 262 -19.48 -0.22 -5.22
CA ILE A 262 -20.03 -1.54 -5.58
C ILE A 262 -18.96 -2.62 -5.67
N LEU A 263 -17.68 -2.23 -5.78
CA LEU A 263 -16.55 -3.16 -5.74
C LEU A 263 -16.16 -3.41 -4.29
N ASN A 264 -15.91 -4.67 -3.95
CA ASN A 264 -15.47 -5.11 -2.62
C ASN A 264 -14.04 -5.69 -2.74
N LEU A 265 -13.07 -4.81 -3.00
CA LEU A 265 -11.68 -5.21 -3.25
C LEU A 265 -10.90 -5.32 -1.93
N LYS A 266 -10.22 -6.45 -1.73
CA LYS A 266 -9.60 -6.86 -0.45
C LYS A 266 -8.48 -5.95 0.09
N ASN A 267 -8.15 -4.85 -0.59
CA ASN A 267 -7.09 -3.90 -0.22
C ASN A 267 -7.63 -2.53 0.22
N ASP A 268 -8.91 -2.42 0.56
CA ASP A 268 -9.48 -1.19 1.13
C ASP A 268 -8.97 -0.91 2.55
N GLY A 269 -7.79 -0.28 2.62
CA GLY A 269 -7.30 0.39 3.82
C GLY A 269 -8.20 1.57 4.22
N LYS A 270 -7.90 2.20 5.36
CA LYS A 270 -8.71 3.27 5.98
C LYS A 270 -8.65 4.64 5.25
N PHE A 271 -8.47 4.64 3.94
CA PHE A 271 -8.53 5.82 3.08
C PHE A 271 -10.00 6.26 2.88
N ILE A 272 -10.26 7.56 2.85
CA ILE A 272 -11.61 8.08 2.57
C ILE A 272 -11.98 7.86 1.09
N PHE A 273 -11.00 7.96 0.18
CA PHE A 273 -11.11 7.51 -1.21
C PHE A 273 -10.30 6.22 -1.36
N ASN A 274 -10.95 5.10 -1.03
CA ASN A 274 -10.34 3.78 -0.97
C ASN A 274 -10.01 3.20 -2.36
N PHE A 275 -9.45 1.99 -2.37
CA PHE A 275 -8.97 1.35 -3.59
C PHE A 275 -10.13 0.89 -4.48
N SER A 276 -11.22 0.39 -3.89
CA SER A 276 -12.45 0.07 -4.62
C SER A 276 -13.05 1.29 -5.33
N LYS A 277 -13.14 2.45 -4.64
CA LYS A 277 -13.57 3.73 -5.25
C LYS A 277 -12.63 4.18 -6.37
N PHE A 278 -11.32 3.96 -6.24
CA PHE A 278 -10.36 4.25 -7.31
C PHE A 278 -10.59 3.36 -8.54
N VAL A 279 -10.73 2.04 -8.39
CA VAL A 279 -11.00 1.14 -9.52
C VAL A 279 -12.38 1.43 -10.14
N GLU A 280 -13.41 1.70 -9.34
CA GLU A 280 -14.73 2.10 -9.83
C GLU A 280 -14.67 3.41 -10.63
N SER A 281 -13.81 4.36 -10.24
CA SER A 281 -13.56 5.57 -11.04
C SER A 281 -12.98 5.26 -12.42
N LEU A 282 -12.07 4.28 -12.54
CA LEU A 282 -11.49 3.88 -13.82
C LEU A 282 -12.55 3.23 -14.73
N LEU A 283 -13.40 2.36 -14.19
CA LEU A 283 -14.53 1.79 -14.94
C LEU A 283 -15.45 2.89 -15.47
N ILE A 284 -15.87 3.82 -14.62
CA ILE A 284 -16.71 4.96 -15.02
C ILE A 284 -16.03 5.81 -16.10
N ILE A 285 -14.72 6.04 -15.99
CA ILE A 285 -13.92 6.75 -16.99
C ILE A 285 -13.86 5.99 -18.33
N SER A 286 -13.79 4.66 -18.34
CA SER A 286 -13.82 3.89 -19.59
C SER A 286 -15.17 3.97 -20.29
N PHE A 287 -16.28 3.86 -19.57
CA PHE A 287 -17.62 4.01 -20.15
C PHE A 287 -17.92 5.43 -20.65
N HIS A 288 -17.20 6.46 -20.19
CA HIS A 288 -17.28 7.81 -20.77
C HIS A 288 -16.53 8.00 -22.10
N GLN A 289 -15.77 7.01 -22.58
CA GLN A 289 -15.15 7.05 -23.93
C GLN A 289 -16.14 6.74 -25.06
N VAL A 290 -17.36 6.28 -24.74
CA VAL A 290 -18.39 5.94 -25.74
C VAL A 290 -18.87 7.17 -26.51
N GLN A 291 -18.58 7.18 -27.82
CA GLN A 291 -19.33 7.96 -28.84
C GLN A 291 -19.94 7.06 -29.92
N GLU A 292 -19.74 5.75 -29.85
CA GLU A 292 -20.23 4.75 -30.81
C GLU A 292 -21.00 3.65 -30.08
N ASP A 293 -22.27 3.44 -30.44
CA ASP A 293 -23.27 2.72 -29.62
C ASP A 293 -23.05 1.21 -29.45
N ASN A 294 -21.97 0.63 -30.00
CA ASN A 294 -21.75 -0.83 -30.05
C ASN A 294 -20.42 -1.30 -29.43
N GLN A 295 -19.60 -0.43 -28.84
CA GLN A 295 -18.34 -0.86 -28.21
C GLN A 295 -18.60 -1.52 -26.84
N ASN A 296 -18.08 -2.73 -26.66
CA ASN A 296 -18.15 -3.47 -25.40
C ASN A 296 -17.38 -2.72 -24.29
N GLY A 297 -18.03 -2.51 -23.14
CA GLY A 297 -17.45 -1.76 -22.03
C GLY A 297 -16.14 -2.35 -21.49
N LEU A 298 -15.98 -3.67 -21.61
CA LEU A 298 -14.78 -4.39 -21.21
C LEU A 298 -13.58 -4.06 -22.11
N ASP A 299 -13.80 -3.87 -23.42
CA ASP A 299 -12.77 -3.43 -24.36
C ASP A 299 -12.40 -1.96 -24.15
N LEU A 300 -13.36 -1.10 -23.78
CA LEU A 300 -13.09 0.28 -23.38
C LEU A 300 -12.24 0.35 -22.09
N PHE A 301 -12.43 -0.59 -21.17
CA PHE A 301 -11.62 -0.70 -19.96
C PHE A 301 -10.19 -1.17 -20.28
N PHE A 302 -10.02 -2.15 -21.18
CA PHE A 302 -8.69 -2.49 -21.72
C PHE A 302 -8.00 -1.28 -22.37
N GLN A 303 -8.69 -0.52 -23.24
CA GLN A 303 -8.16 0.69 -23.86
C GLN A 303 -7.77 1.76 -22.82
N LEU A 304 -8.50 1.88 -21.71
CA LEU A 304 -8.12 2.78 -20.61
C LEU A 304 -6.85 2.28 -19.91
N LEU A 305 -6.75 0.99 -19.59
CA LEU A 305 -5.56 0.40 -18.97
C LEU A 305 -4.30 0.53 -19.86
N GLU A 306 -4.45 0.45 -21.18
CA GLU A 306 -3.37 0.70 -22.14
C GLU A 306 -2.95 2.18 -22.18
N LYS A 307 -3.92 3.10 -22.21
CA LYS A 307 -3.64 4.56 -22.14
C LYS A 307 -2.96 4.92 -20.82
N LEU A 308 -3.41 4.33 -19.70
CA LEU A 308 -2.75 4.44 -18.40
C LEU A 308 -1.29 3.98 -18.46
N GLU A 309 -0.99 2.77 -18.96
CA GLU A 309 0.37 2.21 -18.99
C GLU A 309 1.36 3.05 -19.82
N ASN A 310 0.90 3.62 -20.95
CA ASN A 310 1.74 4.41 -21.82
C ASN A 310 2.01 5.84 -21.30
N SER A 311 1.11 6.37 -20.45
CA SER A 311 1.13 7.75 -19.96
C SER A 311 2.42 8.19 -19.22
N PRO A 312 2.78 9.49 -19.24
CA PRO A 312 3.93 10.01 -18.49
C PRO A 312 3.79 9.84 -16.97
N GLY A 313 2.56 9.80 -16.44
CA GLY A 313 2.26 9.46 -15.05
C GLY A 313 2.69 8.05 -14.69
N PHE A 314 2.34 7.05 -15.51
CA PHE A 314 2.77 5.67 -15.30
C PHE A 314 4.29 5.48 -15.48
N GLN A 315 4.90 6.20 -16.43
CA GLN A 315 6.37 6.21 -16.56
C GLN A 315 7.06 6.81 -15.31
N SER A 316 6.45 7.83 -14.68
CA SER A 316 6.96 8.45 -13.46
C SER A 316 6.81 7.51 -12.25
N PHE A 317 5.65 6.88 -12.11
CA PHE A 317 5.39 5.79 -11.16
C PHE A 317 6.41 4.65 -11.29
N SER A 318 6.64 4.16 -12.51
CA SER A 318 7.58 3.07 -12.80
C SER A 318 9.01 3.42 -12.39
N LYS A 319 9.48 4.63 -12.75
CA LYS A 319 10.80 5.16 -12.38
C LYS A 319 10.96 5.26 -10.86
N GLN A 320 9.99 5.85 -10.16
CA GLN A 320 10.08 6.03 -8.70
C GLN A 320 10.04 4.70 -7.93
N ASN A 321 9.35 3.69 -8.46
CA ASN A 321 9.30 2.34 -7.87
C ASN A 321 10.41 1.40 -8.39
N ASN A 322 11.36 1.88 -9.20
CA ASN A 322 12.43 1.11 -9.83
C ASN A 322 11.94 -0.14 -10.62
N GLN A 323 10.73 -0.07 -11.19
CA GLN A 323 10.13 -1.19 -11.91
C GLN A 323 10.68 -1.28 -13.34
N THR A 324 11.30 -2.42 -13.67
CA THR A 324 11.60 -2.78 -15.06
C THR A 324 10.32 -3.22 -15.76
N LYS A 325 10.15 -2.92 -17.06
CA LYS A 325 9.01 -3.41 -17.84
C LYS A 325 9.08 -4.93 -17.97
N ASN A 326 8.12 -5.64 -17.39
CA ASN A 326 7.95 -7.08 -17.43
C ASN A 326 6.47 -7.44 -17.19
N GLU A 327 6.09 -8.70 -17.35
CA GLU A 327 4.69 -9.15 -17.26
C GLU A 327 4.00 -8.86 -15.91
N GLN A 328 4.74 -8.69 -14.81
CA GLN A 328 4.20 -8.35 -13.49
C GLN A 328 4.14 -6.82 -13.21
N THR A 329 4.64 -5.99 -14.14
CA THR A 329 4.71 -4.52 -14.01
C THR A 329 3.99 -3.77 -15.14
N GLN A 330 3.30 -4.50 -16.02
CA GLN A 330 2.48 -3.95 -17.11
C GLN A 330 0.99 -4.21 -16.83
N LEU A 331 0.12 -3.27 -17.19
CA LEU A 331 -1.33 -3.43 -17.06
C LEU A 331 -1.89 -4.29 -18.19
N VAL A 332 -1.39 -4.15 -19.42
CA VAL A 332 -1.94 -4.81 -20.61
C VAL A 332 -1.42 -6.25 -20.78
N MET A 333 -0.14 -6.49 -20.52
CA MET A 333 0.50 -7.81 -20.72
C MET A 333 0.03 -8.88 -19.72
N ALA A 334 -0.56 -8.49 -18.58
CA ALA A 334 -1.26 -9.42 -17.71
C ALA A 334 -2.48 -10.07 -18.40
N LEU A 335 -3.12 -9.33 -19.31
CA LEU A 335 -4.46 -9.60 -19.84
C LEU A 335 -4.44 -10.33 -21.19
N SER A 336 -3.35 -10.24 -21.94
CA SER A 336 -3.15 -10.99 -23.21
C SER A 336 -3.20 -12.52 -23.02
N ARG A 337 -2.90 -12.99 -21.81
CA ARG A 337 -3.06 -14.38 -21.36
C ARG A 337 -4.52 -14.87 -21.42
N VAL A 338 -5.50 -13.99 -21.17
CA VAL A 338 -6.93 -14.36 -21.12
C VAL A 338 -7.48 -14.61 -22.53
N ASN A 339 -7.20 -13.72 -23.47
CA ASN A 339 -7.72 -13.84 -24.84
C ASN A 339 -7.09 -15.01 -25.59
N SER A 340 -5.79 -15.26 -25.41
CA SER A 340 -5.11 -16.45 -25.96
C SER A 340 -5.65 -17.76 -25.33
N ALA A 341 -5.87 -17.80 -24.01
CA ALA A 341 -6.50 -18.95 -23.35
C ALA A 341 -7.94 -19.20 -23.82
N LYS A 342 -8.77 -18.15 -23.97
CA LYS A 342 -10.17 -18.29 -24.43
C LYS A 342 -10.26 -18.67 -25.92
N GLN A 343 -9.41 -18.12 -26.80
CA GLN A 343 -9.35 -18.52 -28.21
C GLN A 343 -8.95 -20.00 -28.41
N SER A 344 -8.08 -20.55 -27.54
CA SER A 344 -7.64 -21.95 -27.62
C SER A 344 -8.76 -23.00 -27.54
N ARG A 345 -9.98 -22.61 -27.12
CA ARG A 345 -11.16 -23.49 -27.04
C ARG A 345 -12.08 -23.46 -28.28
N ILE A 346 -11.84 -22.58 -29.25
CA ILE A 346 -12.69 -22.44 -30.45
C ILE A 346 -12.00 -22.97 -31.72
N SER A 347 -10.66 -22.94 -31.77
CA SER A 347 -9.88 -23.26 -32.97
C SER A 347 -9.72 -24.75 -33.32
N THR A 348 -10.48 -25.66 -32.70
CA THR A 348 -10.28 -27.12 -32.84
C THR A 348 -10.90 -27.76 -34.09
N VAL A 349 -11.58 -26.98 -34.95
CA VAL A 349 -12.44 -27.52 -36.03
C VAL A 349 -11.98 -27.14 -37.45
N TYR A 350 -11.10 -26.15 -37.63
CA TYR A 350 -10.65 -25.74 -38.98
C TYR A 350 -9.14 -25.54 -39.13
N GLN A 351 -8.68 -25.88 -40.33
CA GLN A 351 -7.35 -25.61 -40.91
C GLN A 351 -6.15 -26.40 -40.37
N GLN A 352 -6.12 -27.68 -40.73
CA GLN A 352 -4.92 -28.18 -41.43
C GLN A 352 -4.78 -27.45 -42.80
N GLN A 353 -3.57 -27.47 -43.36
CA GLN A 353 -3.20 -26.83 -44.65
C GLN A 353 -3.17 -25.29 -44.64
N GLN A 354 -2.00 -24.73 -44.35
CA GLN A 354 -1.14 -24.21 -45.42
C GLN A 354 0.32 -24.18 -44.97
N SER A 355 1.25 -24.26 -45.94
CA SER A 355 2.68 -24.43 -45.71
C SER A 355 3.50 -23.40 -46.47
N ASN A 356 4.66 -23.04 -45.90
CA ASN A 356 5.77 -22.32 -46.53
C ASN A 356 5.53 -20.85 -46.93
N SER A 357 6.11 -19.94 -46.14
CA SER A 357 6.95 -18.87 -46.69
C SER A 357 8.12 -18.58 -45.72
N ASN A 358 9.19 -17.97 -46.22
CA ASN A 358 10.48 -17.89 -45.52
C ASN A 358 10.55 -16.71 -44.54
N LEU A 359 11.10 -16.93 -43.35
CA LEU A 359 11.71 -15.84 -42.55
C LEU A 359 12.80 -16.31 -41.57
N LYS A 360 13.80 -17.05 -42.08
CA LYS A 360 15.09 -17.24 -41.38
C LYS A 360 16.02 -16.04 -41.60
N GLN A 361 15.85 -14.94 -40.86
CA GLN A 361 16.92 -13.94 -40.57
C GLN A 361 16.39 -12.80 -39.68
N SER A 362 16.67 -12.84 -38.37
CA SER A 362 16.70 -11.68 -37.43
C SER A 362 16.91 -12.09 -35.95
N GLN A 363 17.71 -13.12 -35.68
CA GLN A 363 18.16 -13.49 -34.31
C GLN A 363 19.66 -13.76 -34.27
N GLN A 364 20.42 -12.72 -34.63
CA GLN A 364 21.84 -12.52 -34.36
C GLN A 364 22.08 -11.00 -34.37
N ILE A 365 23.13 -10.53 -33.67
CA ILE A 365 23.31 -9.11 -33.27
C ILE A 365 22.31 -8.66 -32.19
N VAL A 366 22.41 -9.22 -30.97
CA VAL A 366 22.70 -8.46 -29.71
C VAL A 366 23.26 -9.45 -28.66
N GLU A 367 24.49 -9.94 -28.84
CA GLU A 367 25.21 -10.67 -27.77
C GLU A 367 26.71 -10.33 -27.65
N ASP A 368 27.35 -9.87 -28.74
CA ASP A 368 28.75 -9.42 -28.78
C ASP A 368 28.99 -8.04 -28.11
N SER A 369 28.64 -7.92 -26.82
CA SER A 369 28.89 -6.71 -26.03
C SER A 369 29.16 -6.97 -24.54
N LYS A 370 29.44 -8.23 -24.14
CA LYS A 370 29.77 -8.59 -22.74
C LYS A 370 30.96 -9.55 -22.58
N GLN A 371 31.93 -9.56 -23.49
CA GLN A 371 33.23 -10.21 -23.28
C GLN A 371 34.42 -9.31 -23.64
N LEU A 372 34.65 -8.28 -22.82
CA LEU A 372 36.00 -7.79 -22.58
C LEU A 372 36.53 -8.49 -21.31
N GLN A 373 37.12 -9.67 -21.49
CA GLN A 373 37.80 -10.40 -20.41
C GLN A 373 39.08 -9.66 -20.02
N TYR A 374 39.01 -8.88 -18.94
CA TYR A 374 40.18 -8.62 -18.11
C TYR A 374 40.42 -9.87 -17.25
N ASN A 375 41.39 -10.70 -17.64
CA ASN A 375 41.84 -11.87 -16.88
C ASN A 375 42.69 -11.46 -15.66
N SER A 376 42.10 -10.67 -14.77
CA SER A 376 42.63 -10.33 -13.45
C SER A 376 41.77 -11.02 -12.39
N GLN A 377 42.13 -12.24 -12.01
CA GLN A 377 41.48 -12.94 -10.90
C GLN A 377 41.72 -12.15 -9.60
N ILE A 378 40.64 -11.65 -9.00
CA ILE A 378 40.70 -11.00 -7.69
C ILE A 378 40.85 -12.10 -6.62
N PRO A 379 41.92 -12.08 -5.80
CA PRO A 379 42.05 -13.04 -4.71
C PRO A 379 40.90 -12.84 -3.72
N TYR A 380 40.28 -13.95 -3.30
CA TYR A 380 39.14 -13.96 -2.38
C TYR A 380 37.95 -13.06 -2.81
N GLU A 381 37.68 -12.93 -4.12
CA GLU A 381 36.62 -12.05 -4.65
C GLU A 381 35.26 -12.28 -3.97
N LYS A 382 34.91 -13.54 -3.71
CA LYS A 382 33.63 -13.95 -3.12
C LYS A 382 33.51 -13.51 -1.65
N GLU A 383 34.57 -13.70 -0.87
CA GLU A 383 34.63 -13.33 0.54
C GLU A 383 34.68 -11.79 0.69
N LEU A 384 35.45 -11.11 -0.15
CA LEU A 384 35.44 -9.64 -0.25
C LEU A 384 34.08 -9.09 -0.66
N ARG A 385 33.39 -9.75 -1.60
CA ARG A 385 32.03 -9.40 -2.02
C ARG A 385 31.03 -9.56 -0.89
N ASN A 386 31.11 -10.63 -0.09
CA ASN A 386 30.25 -10.82 1.08
C ASN A 386 30.38 -9.65 2.09
N VAL A 387 31.61 -9.18 2.35
CA VAL A 387 31.88 -8.03 3.23
C VAL A 387 31.37 -6.73 2.59
N PHE A 388 31.69 -6.47 1.32
CA PHE A 388 31.25 -5.28 0.58
C PHE A 388 29.72 -5.16 0.53
N GLU A 389 29.02 -6.25 0.19
CA GLU A 389 27.56 -6.28 0.11
C GLU A 389 26.92 -6.08 1.48
N TYR A 390 27.44 -6.72 2.54
CA TYR A 390 26.95 -6.51 3.91
C TYR A 390 27.02 -5.04 4.34
N TYR A 391 28.17 -4.38 4.18
CA TYR A 391 28.30 -2.96 4.53
C TYR A 391 27.50 -2.04 3.62
N SER A 392 27.32 -2.40 2.34
CA SER A 392 26.44 -1.68 1.41
C SER A 392 24.97 -1.74 1.83
N GLN A 393 24.51 -2.86 2.41
CA GLN A 393 23.13 -3.04 2.87
C GLN A 393 22.76 -2.26 4.16
N ILE A 394 23.72 -1.82 4.97
CA ILE A 394 23.44 -1.16 6.27
C ILE A 394 22.53 0.07 6.08
N GLY A 395 21.30 0.02 6.59
CA GLY A 395 20.29 1.08 6.42
C GLY A 395 19.73 1.26 5.00
N GLU A 396 20.14 0.42 4.04
CA GLU A 396 19.67 0.42 2.64
C GLU A 396 19.63 -1.04 2.13
N PRO A 397 18.72 -1.91 2.62
CA PRO A 397 18.85 -3.37 2.49
C PRO A 397 18.85 -3.92 1.05
N LEU A 398 18.36 -3.15 0.08
CA LEU A 398 18.38 -3.49 -1.35
C LEU A 398 19.68 -3.05 -2.07
N ASN A 399 20.59 -2.36 -1.38
CA ASN A 399 21.81 -1.82 -1.98
C ASN A 399 22.97 -2.83 -1.89
N LEU A 400 23.10 -3.66 -2.92
CA LEU A 400 24.21 -4.61 -3.11
C LEU A 400 25.36 -4.05 -3.97
N VAL A 401 25.21 -2.85 -4.53
CA VAL A 401 26.06 -2.37 -5.65
C VAL A 401 26.96 -1.20 -5.23
N ASN A 402 26.60 -0.45 -4.18
CA ASN A 402 27.19 0.86 -3.91
C ASN A 402 27.47 1.11 -2.42
N LEU A 403 28.75 1.16 -2.06
CA LEU A 403 29.23 1.59 -0.77
C LEU A 403 29.33 3.13 -0.70
N LYS A 404 28.91 3.74 0.41
CA LYS A 404 29.08 5.19 0.70
C LYS A 404 30.32 5.39 1.57
N SER A 405 30.99 6.54 1.50
CA SER A 405 32.19 6.84 2.32
C SER A 405 32.01 6.48 3.82
N ILE A 406 30.90 6.88 4.44
CA ILE A 406 30.61 6.55 5.86
C ILE A 406 30.49 5.03 6.13
N LYS A 407 30.00 4.25 5.15
CA LYS A 407 29.90 2.79 5.22
C LYS A 407 31.28 2.14 5.00
N TYR A 408 32.07 2.67 4.06
CA TYR A 408 33.44 2.25 3.79
C TYR A 408 34.38 2.49 4.98
N LYS A 409 34.30 3.66 5.64
CA LYS A 409 35.02 3.91 6.89
C LYS A 409 34.62 2.92 7.98
N LYS A 410 33.32 2.66 8.16
CA LYS A 410 32.84 1.69 9.15
C LYS A 410 33.32 0.26 8.85
N LEU A 411 33.37 -0.14 7.58
CA LEU A 411 33.97 -1.40 7.13
C LEU A 411 35.44 -1.48 7.58
N LEU A 412 36.28 -0.54 7.15
CA LEU A 412 37.71 -0.57 7.48
C LEU A 412 38.01 -0.41 8.98
N GLN A 413 37.16 0.30 9.73
CA GLN A 413 37.28 0.41 11.18
C GLN A 413 36.90 -0.91 11.87
N ASN A 414 35.82 -1.57 11.45
CA ASN A 414 35.41 -2.86 12.00
C ASN A 414 36.38 -4.00 11.64
N CYS A 415 37.01 -3.94 10.47
CA CYS A 415 38.12 -4.83 10.09
C CYS A 415 39.46 -4.44 10.75
N GLY A 416 39.50 -3.47 11.67
CA GLY A 416 40.72 -3.00 12.36
C GLY A 416 41.69 -2.13 11.53
N ILE A 417 41.59 -2.14 10.20
CA ILE A 417 42.47 -1.42 9.27
C ILE A 417 42.59 0.08 9.60
N ILE A 418 41.48 0.76 9.93
CA ILE A 418 41.54 2.12 10.48
C ILE A 418 41.93 2.03 11.96
N GLY A 419 43.12 2.52 12.29
CA GLY A 419 43.67 2.54 13.64
C GLY A 419 44.90 1.65 13.83
N THR A 420 45.00 0.51 13.12
CA THR A 420 46.24 -0.31 13.11
C THR A 420 47.14 0.00 11.92
N LEU A 421 46.56 0.20 10.72
CA LEU A 421 47.30 0.53 9.50
C LEU A 421 47.10 2.01 9.14
N ILE A 422 45.88 2.41 8.83
CA ILE A 422 45.59 3.70 8.21
C ILE A 422 44.90 4.67 9.17
N THR A 423 45.05 5.98 8.92
CA THR A 423 44.26 7.00 9.63
C THR A 423 42.87 7.17 9.01
N GLN A 424 41.94 7.81 9.73
CA GLN A 424 40.64 8.18 9.14
C GLN A 424 40.77 9.13 7.93
N VAL A 425 41.81 9.98 7.91
CA VAL A 425 42.10 10.91 6.80
C VAL A 425 42.61 10.15 5.57
N ASP A 426 43.43 9.11 5.77
CA ASP A 426 43.83 8.21 4.69
C ASP A 426 42.62 7.48 4.10
N ALA A 427 41.68 7.02 4.94
CA ALA A 427 40.46 6.36 4.47
C ALA A 427 39.59 7.28 3.58
N ASP A 428 39.45 8.57 3.93
CA ASP A 428 38.84 9.55 3.03
C ASP A 428 39.62 9.70 1.72
N MET A 429 40.95 9.81 1.81
CA MET A 429 41.83 10.00 0.66
C MET A 429 41.70 8.85 -0.34
N PHE A 430 41.78 7.60 0.14
CA PHE A 430 41.62 6.41 -0.69
C PHE A 430 40.21 6.31 -1.28
N TYR A 431 39.14 6.63 -0.52
CA TYR A 431 37.78 6.68 -1.08
C TYR A 431 37.67 7.70 -2.23
N ILE A 432 38.27 8.89 -2.07
CA ILE A 432 38.24 9.99 -3.06
C ILE A 432 39.15 9.72 -4.27
N GLN A 433 40.21 8.92 -4.10
CA GLN A 433 41.09 8.48 -5.17
C GLN A 433 40.45 7.36 -6.00
N SER A 434 39.84 6.37 -5.35
CA SER A 434 39.26 5.20 -6.01
C SER A 434 37.84 5.43 -6.56
N THR A 435 37.11 6.45 -6.11
CA THR A 435 35.80 6.78 -6.72
C THR A 435 35.94 7.67 -7.96
N PRO A 436 35.20 7.38 -9.05
CA PRO A 436 35.29 8.16 -10.27
C PRO A 436 34.76 9.58 -10.06
N LYS A 437 35.67 10.54 -10.04
CA LYS A 437 35.33 11.97 -10.05
C LYS A 437 34.51 12.26 -11.30
N LYS A 438 33.24 12.65 -11.12
CA LYS A 438 32.44 13.21 -12.21
C LYS A 438 33.23 14.36 -12.83
N ARG A 439 33.59 14.22 -14.12
CA ARG A 439 34.09 15.36 -14.89
C ARG A 439 32.94 16.37 -14.95
N LEU A 440 33.07 17.50 -14.27
CA LEU A 440 32.20 18.64 -14.54
C LEU A 440 32.57 19.12 -15.95
N ASP A 441 31.62 19.12 -16.88
CA ASP A 441 31.82 19.65 -18.22
C ASP A 441 32.25 21.11 -18.12
N SER A 442 33.49 21.38 -18.52
CA SER A 442 34.18 22.65 -18.24
C SER A 442 33.73 23.82 -19.13
N THR A 443 32.52 23.74 -19.70
CA THR A 443 31.95 24.72 -20.63
C THR A 443 31.16 25.84 -19.92
N LYS A 444 31.04 25.79 -18.58
CA LYS A 444 30.44 26.85 -17.76
C LYS A 444 31.41 27.32 -16.68
N SER A 445 31.94 28.53 -16.84
CA SER A 445 32.93 29.12 -15.93
C SER A 445 32.35 29.35 -14.53
N PRO A 446 32.94 28.77 -13.47
CA PRO A 446 32.43 28.93 -12.10
C PRO A 446 32.76 30.34 -11.59
N LYS A 447 31.73 31.12 -11.26
CA LYS A 447 31.91 32.39 -10.54
C LYS A 447 32.31 32.09 -9.11
N PHE A 448 33.59 32.27 -8.79
CA PHE A 448 34.15 32.10 -7.45
C PHE A 448 33.37 32.93 -6.41
N LYS A 449 32.63 32.24 -5.53
CA LYS A 449 32.27 32.74 -4.21
C LYS A 449 33.06 31.96 -3.18
N VAL A 450 34.16 32.55 -2.71
CA VAL A 450 34.94 32.06 -1.57
C VAL A 450 34.04 32.11 -0.31
N ASN A 451 34.33 31.28 0.69
CA ASN A 451 33.62 31.12 1.97
C ASN A 451 32.31 30.28 1.96
N LYS A 452 32.40 29.02 1.51
CA LYS A 452 31.73 27.87 2.16
C LYS A 452 32.63 26.64 2.05
N LEU A 453 33.16 26.14 3.17
CA LEU A 453 34.23 25.12 3.17
C LEU A 453 33.80 23.72 3.68
N TYR A 454 32.55 23.55 4.12
CA TYR A 454 32.07 22.27 4.70
C TYR A 454 30.68 21.78 4.25
N ASP A 455 29.95 22.50 3.38
CA ASP A 455 28.64 22.06 2.86
C ASP A 455 28.78 21.35 1.49
N ASN A 456 29.29 20.11 1.45
CA ASN A 456 29.57 19.44 0.15
C ASN A 456 29.27 17.93 0.04
N ASP A 457 28.37 17.39 0.88
CA ASP A 457 28.00 15.96 0.85
C ASP A 457 27.35 15.46 -0.45
N ASN A 458 26.83 16.36 -1.30
CA ASN A 458 25.96 16.03 -2.44
C ASN A 458 26.67 15.85 -3.80
N GLN A 459 28.00 15.81 -3.86
CA GLN A 459 28.76 15.60 -5.12
C GLN A 459 29.56 14.28 -5.17
N ASN A 460 29.59 13.50 -4.08
CA ASN A 460 30.44 12.31 -3.99
C ASN A 460 29.95 11.16 -4.87
N GLY A 461 30.89 10.56 -5.62
CA GLY A 461 30.67 9.27 -6.27
C GLY A 461 30.39 8.18 -5.24
N LYS A 462 29.53 7.23 -5.60
CA LYS A 462 29.36 5.99 -4.84
C LYS A 462 30.48 5.02 -5.24
N MET A 463 30.99 4.24 -4.30
CA MET A 463 32.02 3.24 -4.53
C MET A 463 31.35 1.90 -4.87
N ASP A 464 31.51 1.44 -6.11
CA ASP A 464 31.21 0.05 -6.49
C ASP A 464 32.30 -0.92 -6.01
N PHE A 465 32.09 -2.22 -6.24
CA PHE A 465 32.99 -3.28 -5.80
C PHE A 465 34.40 -3.19 -6.41
N THR A 466 34.52 -2.77 -7.68
CA THR A 466 35.82 -2.57 -8.34
C THR A 466 36.57 -1.42 -7.69
N ASN A 467 35.87 -0.30 -7.44
CA ASN A 467 36.43 0.86 -6.77
C ASN A 467 36.80 0.56 -5.29
N PHE A 468 36.09 -0.36 -4.63
CA PHE A 468 36.45 -0.88 -3.31
C PHE A 468 37.71 -1.76 -3.34
N TYR A 469 37.82 -2.68 -4.30
CA TYR A 469 39.03 -3.49 -4.45
C TYR A 469 40.27 -2.63 -4.76
N ASN A 470 40.12 -1.65 -5.67
CA ASN A 470 41.17 -0.68 -5.98
C ASN A 470 41.58 0.15 -4.74
N SER A 471 40.65 0.46 -3.82
CA SER A 471 40.98 1.18 -2.59
C SER A 471 41.71 0.30 -1.57
N LEU A 472 41.46 -1.01 -1.55
CA LEU A 472 42.28 -1.97 -0.80
C LEU A 472 43.69 -2.12 -1.40
N GLN A 473 43.84 -2.03 -2.74
CA GLN A 473 45.16 -2.01 -3.38
C GLN A 473 45.98 -0.79 -2.92
N LEU A 474 45.41 0.43 -2.96
CA LEU A 474 46.11 1.63 -2.48
C LEU A 474 46.50 1.56 -0.98
N ILE A 475 45.72 0.86 -0.16
CA ILE A 475 46.07 0.58 1.25
C ILE A 475 47.26 -0.40 1.34
N ALA A 476 47.25 -1.48 0.55
CA ALA A 476 48.34 -2.47 0.50
C ALA A 476 49.64 -1.88 -0.07
N GLU A 477 49.57 -1.02 -1.08
CA GLU A 477 50.71 -0.26 -1.61
C GLU A 477 51.35 0.62 -0.53
N LYS A 478 50.54 1.34 0.25
CA LYS A 478 51.04 2.27 1.28
C LYS A 478 51.69 1.55 2.49
N PHE A 479 51.30 0.31 2.81
CA PHE A 479 51.69 -0.35 4.06
C PHE A 479 52.41 -1.70 3.93
N ASN A 480 52.11 -2.50 2.91
CA ASN A 480 52.52 -3.91 2.84
C ASN A 480 53.32 -4.24 1.57
N GLY A 481 53.96 -3.25 0.95
CA GLY A 481 54.79 -3.46 -0.24
C GLY A 481 54.03 -4.01 -1.44
N ASN A 482 52.76 -3.61 -1.59
CA ASN A 482 51.80 -4.08 -2.59
C ASN A 482 51.23 -5.49 -2.35
N ASP A 483 51.54 -6.16 -1.23
CA ASP A 483 50.86 -7.41 -0.88
C ASP A 483 49.43 -7.16 -0.36
N ILE A 484 48.49 -7.15 -1.31
CA ILE A 484 47.06 -7.14 -1.02
C ILE A 484 46.56 -8.49 -0.46
N THR A 485 47.25 -9.60 -0.72
CA THR A 485 46.81 -10.93 -0.28
C THR A 485 46.88 -11.02 1.24
N GLY A 486 48.02 -10.65 1.84
CA GLY A 486 48.17 -10.55 3.29
C GLY A 486 47.21 -9.54 3.93
N LEU A 487 46.93 -8.41 3.28
CA LEU A 487 45.92 -7.45 3.76
C LEU A 487 44.52 -8.10 3.85
N ILE A 488 44.13 -8.86 2.83
CA ILE A 488 42.83 -9.55 2.80
C ILE A 488 42.79 -10.65 3.86
N GLU A 489 43.79 -11.54 3.87
CA GLU A 489 43.85 -12.69 4.78
C GLU A 489 43.93 -12.29 6.27
N GLN A 490 44.65 -11.23 6.59
CA GLN A 490 44.85 -10.78 7.98
C GLN A 490 43.65 -9.99 8.54
N TYR A 491 42.93 -9.21 7.70
CA TYR A 491 41.94 -8.24 8.18
C TYR A 491 40.52 -8.45 7.64
N LEU A 492 40.35 -8.88 6.38
CA LEU A 492 39.03 -9.03 5.75
C LEU A 492 38.45 -10.42 5.97
N ILE A 493 39.24 -11.49 5.83
CA ILE A 493 38.78 -12.87 6.00
C ILE A 493 38.32 -13.18 7.43
N PRO A 494 39.02 -12.75 8.51
CA PRO A 494 38.53 -12.98 9.87
C PRO A 494 37.21 -12.25 10.13
N HIS A 495 37.05 -11.05 9.54
CA HIS A 495 35.82 -10.28 9.66
C HIS A 495 34.66 -10.88 8.85
N GLU A 496 34.89 -11.45 7.66
CA GLU A 496 33.86 -12.21 6.92
C GLU A 496 33.34 -13.39 7.75
N ASN A 497 34.25 -14.14 8.37
CA ASN A 497 33.89 -15.26 9.25
C ASN A 497 33.10 -14.80 10.49
N GLN A 498 33.48 -13.68 11.12
CA GLN A 498 32.69 -13.08 12.20
C GLN A 498 31.28 -12.71 11.73
N LEU A 499 31.15 -11.97 10.62
CA LEU A 499 29.85 -11.57 10.07
C LEU A 499 28.99 -12.78 9.67
N ARG A 500 29.60 -13.89 9.26
CA ARG A 500 28.92 -15.15 8.98
C ARG A 500 28.39 -15.81 10.25
N ILE A 501 29.16 -15.80 11.35
CA ILE A 501 28.73 -16.30 12.67
C ILE A 501 27.59 -15.45 13.22
N GLU A 502 27.72 -14.11 13.26
CA GLU A 502 26.69 -13.19 13.75
C GLU A 502 25.34 -13.38 13.01
N LYS A 503 25.37 -13.56 11.69
CA LYS A 503 24.17 -13.87 10.88
C LYS A 503 23.56 -15.23 11.23
N GLN A 504 24.40 -16.23 11.49
CA GLN A 504 23.97 -17.59 11.83
C GLN A 504 23.32 -17.62 13.22
N GLU A 505 23.95 -16.99 14.22
CA GLU A 505 23.39 -16.81 15.57
C GLU A 505 22.05 -16.06 15.54
N HIS A 506 21.93 -14.99 14.75
CA HIS A 506 20.68 -14.25 14.63
C HIS A 506 19.53 -15.11 14.04
N ILE A 507 19.82 -15.99 13.09
CA ILE A 507 18.83 -16.95 12.57
C ILE A 507 18.41 -17.96 13.64
N LEU A 508 19.35 -18.45 14.45
CA LEU A 508 19.04 -19.36 15.56
C LEU A 508 18.23 -18.67 16.67
N GLN A 509 18.48 -17.40 16.96
CA GLN A 509 17.66 -16.59 17.87
C GLN A 509 16.22 -16.45 17.36
N ILE A 510 16.01 -16.21 16.05
CA ILE A 510 14.68 -16.18 15.44
C ILE A 510 14.00 -17.55 15.57
N LEU A 511 14.72 -18.65 15.37
CA LEU A 511 14.18 -20.00 15.52
C LEU A 511 13.76 -20.30 16.97
N MET A 512 14.57 -19.95 17.97
CA MET A 512 14.19 -20.07 19.39
C MET A 512 12.92 -19.27 19.70
N LEU A 513 12.85 -18.01 19.26
CA LEU A 513 11.66 -17.16 19.44
C LEU A 513 10.40 -17.68 18.73
N ILE A 514 10.53 -18.59 17.76
CA ILE A 514 9.40 -19.30 17.16
C ILE A 514 9.02 -20.52 18.00
N LEU A 515 10.01 -21.33 18.39
CA LEU A 515 9.81 -22.59 19.12
C LEU A 515 9.33 -22.37 20.57
N ASP A 516 9.55 -21.20 21.16
CA ASP A 516 9.01 -20.82 22.47
C ASP A 516 7.51 -20.44 22.44
N ASP A 517 6.89 -20.21 21.27
CA ASP A 517 5.48 -19.81 21.17
C ASP A 517 4.52 -21.01 21.03
N PRO A 518 3.65 -21.30 22.04
CA PRO A 518 2.73 -22.44 22.02
C PRO A 518 1.58 -22.31 21.01
N LYS A 519 1.40 -21.15 20.37
CA LYS A 519 0.57 -21.03 19.16
C LYS A 519 1.32 -21.53 17.93
N ILE A 520 2.57 -21.12 17.76
CA ILE A 520 3.34 -21.42 16.55
C ILE A 520 3.73 -22.91 16.53
N ILE A 521 3.93 -23.56 17.69
CA ILE A 521 4.06 -25.02 17.77
C ILE A 521 2.84 -25.74 17.14
N LYS A 522 1.61 -25.27 17.39
CA LYS A 522 0.39 -25.86 16.78
C LYS A 522 0.28 -25.55 15.29
N LEU A 523 0.74 -24.37 14.88
CA LEU A 523 0.85 -24.01 13.46
C LEU A 523 1.87 -24.91 12.75
N TYR A 524 2.99 -25.24 13.41
CA TYR A 524 4.03 -26.14 12.92
C TYR A 524 3.51 -27.55 12.61
N GLU A 525 2.70 -28.15 13.51
CA GLU A 525 2.08 -29.46 13.29
C GLU A 525 1.30 -29.49 11.97
N ILE A 526 0.46 -28.48 11.75
CA ILE A 526 -0.35 -28.31 10.53
C ILE A 526 0.52 -27.97 9.31
N MET A 527 1.63 -27.25 9.50
CA MET A 527 2.60 -26.97 8.43
C MET A 527 3.35 -28.22 7.97
N GLN A 528 3.65 -29.19 8.85
CA GLN A 528 4.32 -30.45 8.44
C GLN A 528 3.48 -31.19 7.40
N GLU A 529 2.19 -31.43 7.70
CA GLU A 529 1.26 -32.11 6.78
C GLU A 529 1.07 -31.31 5.49
N HIS A 530 0.97 -29.98 5.58
CA HIS A 530 0.76 -29.13 4.42
C HIS A 530 1.99 -29.04 3.49
N PHE A 531 3.21 -29.05 4.05
CA PHE A 531 4.45 -28.94 3.28
C PHE A 531 4.99 -30.27 2.77
N GLU A 532 4.58 -31.42 3.33
CA GLU A 532 5.09 -32.74 2.94
C GLU A 532 5.03 -33.02 1.41
N PRO A 533 3.92 -32.74 0.68
CA PRO A 533 3.89 -32.94 -0.77
C PRO A 533 4.88 -32.05 -1.53
N TYR A 534 5.16 -30.85 -1.01
CA TYR A 534 6.14 -29.94 -1.59
C TYR A 534 7.57 -30.38 -1.25
N TYR A 535 7.86 -30.72 0.00
CA TYR A 535 9.17 -31.24 0.44
C TYR A 535 9.58 -32.44 -0.44
N ASN A 536 8.70 -33.44 -0.54
CA ASN A 536 8.87 -34.67 -1.32
C ASN A 536 8.98 -34.45 -2.85
N HIS A 537 8.69 -33.25 -3.37
CA HIS A 537 8.93 -32.90 -4.77
C HIS A 537 10.36 -32.37 -5.03
N TYR A 538 10.98 -31.71 -4.05
CA TYR A 538 12.32 -31.11 -4.20
C TYR A 538 13.44 -31.94 -3.57
N THR A 539 13.11 -33.06 -2.92
CA THR A 539 14.04 -34.04 -2.36
C THR A 539 13.76 -35.47 -2.87
N LYS A 540 14.62 -36.42 -2.49
CA LYS A 540 14.32 -37.86 -2.48
C LYS A 540 14.35 -38.39 -1.05
N ASP A 541 15.40 -38.02 -0.33
CA ASP A 541 15.61 -38.28 1.09
C ASP A 541 15.72 -36.92 1.80
N LEU A 542 16.91 -36.50 2.21
CA LEU A 542 17.15 -35.18 2.83
C LEU A 542 17.36 -34.06 1.80
N MET A 543 16.78 -32.88 2.08
CA MET A 543 16.79 -31.75 1.16
C MET A 543 18.16 -31.05 1.16
N THR A 544 18.79 -31.03 -0.02
CA THR A 544 20.04 -30.27 -0.26
C THR A 544 19.77 -28.79 -0.46
N LEU A 545 20.81 -27.94 -0.31
CA LEU A 545 20.75 -26.51 -0.64
C LEU A 545 20.24 -26.26 -2.07
N SER A 546 20.56 -27.14 -3.03
CA SER A 546 20.07 -27.05 -4.41
C SER A 546 18.55 -27.27 -4.49
N GLY A 547 18.03 -28.29 -3.80
CA GLY A 547 16.59 -28.55 -3.69
C GLY A 547 15.84 -27.40 -3.03
N PHE A 548 16.36 -26.89 -1.91
CA PHE A 548 15.79 -25.76 -1.18
C PHE A 548 15.78 -24.47 -2.01
N MET A 549 16.89 -24.13 -2.67
CA MET A 549 16.95 -22.94 -3.53
C MET A 549 16.03 -23.07 -4.76
N LYS A 550 15.82 -24.28 -5.28
CA LYS A 550 14.85 -24.54 -6.35
C LYS A 550 13.40 -24.39 -5.85
N PHE A 551 13.06 -24.90 -4.66
CA PHE A 551 11.76 -24.64 -4.02
C PHE A 551 11.53 -23.13 -3.85
N CYS A 552 12.47 -22.42 -3.23
CA CYS A 552 12.37 -20.97 -3.01
C CYS A 552 12.29 -20.15 -4.31
N GLN A 553 12.78 -20.68 -5.43
CA GLN A 553 12.61 -20.07 -6.75
C GLN A 553 11.23 -20.38 -7.35
N ASP A 554 10.79 -21.63 -7.35
CA ASP A 554 9.49 -22.04 -7.91
C ASP A 554 8.29 -21.44 -7.14
N PHE A 555 8.44 -21.15 -5.85
CA PHE A 555 7.41 -20.57 -4.98
C PHE A 555 7.53 -19.04 -4.77
N GLU A 556 8.26 -18.34 -5.66
CA GLU A 556 8.46 -16.87 -5.62
C GLU A 556 8.94 -16.30 -4.26
N LEU A 557 9.84 -17.00 -3.56
CA LEU A 557 10.49 -16.50 -2.33
C LEU A 557 11.83 -15.81 -2.64
N ALA A 558 12.57 -16.34 -3.62
CA ALA A 558 13.88 -15.84 -4.03
C ALA A 558 13.78 -14.64 -4.99
N ASN A 559 14.64 -13.65 -4.76
CA ASN A 559 14.79 -12.39 -5.54
C ASN A 559 13.60 -11.41 -5.42
N SER A 560 12.38 -11.92 -5.24
CA SER A 560 11.13 -11.17 -5.02
C SER A 560 11.01 -10.63 -3.59
N MET A 561 11.32 -11.48 -2.60
CA MET A 561 11.13 -11.21 -1.17
C MET A 561 12.43 -11.32 -0.38
N VAL A 562 13.24 -12.36 -0.64
CA VAL A 562 14.49 -12.62 0.07
C VAL A 562 15.64 -12.80 -0.92
N SER A 563 16.81 -12.26 -0.59
CA SER A 563 18.01 -12.44 -1.42
C SER A 563 18.51 -13.89 -1.39
N LYS A 564 19.13 -14.36 -2.48
CA LYS A 564 19.70 -15.72 -2.54
C LYS A 564 20.74 -15.96 -1.43
N GLY A 565 21.49 -14.92 -1.03
CA GLY A 565 22.43 -14.97 0.09
C GLY A 565 21.73 -15.25 1.43
N GLN A 566 20.67 -14.49 1.76
CA GLN A 566 19.88 -14.72 2.97
C GLN A 566 19.23 -16.12 3.00
N LEU A 567 18.67 -16.59 1.88
CA LEU A 567 18.11 -17.95 1.79
C LEU A 567 19.17 -19.03 2.05
N MET A 568 20.38 -18.87 1.48
CA MET A 568 21.51 -19.76 1.76
C MET A 568 21.96 -19.67 3.24
N HIS A 569 21.93 -18.49 3.87
CA HIS A 569 22.23 -18.36 5.30
C HIS A 569 21.19 -19.08 6.18
N VAL A 570 19.88 -18.94 5.89
CA VAL A 570 18.81 -19.65 6.62
C VAL A 570 18.98 -21.16 6.50
N PHE A 571 19.17 -21.67 5.28
CA PHE A 571 19.43 -23.10 5.07
C PHE A 571 20.65 -23.59 5.87
N LYS A 572 21.78 -22.90 5.79
CA LYS A 572 23.02 -23.31 6.47
C LYS A 572 22.93 -23.22 7.99
N ALA A 573 22.26 -22.20 8.52
CA ALA A 573 22.07 -22.07 9.96
C ALA A 573 21.25 -23.24 10.52
N ILE A 574 20.16 -23.61 9.85
CA ILE A 574 19.29 -24.71 10.29
C ILE A 574 19.96 -26.07 10.08
N ALA A 575 20.59 -26.31 8.93
CA ALA A 575 21.33 -27.55 8.68
C ALA A 575 22.48 -27.76 9.68
N SER A 576 23.13 -26.68 10.13
CA SER A 576 24.20 -26.76 11.14
C SER A 576 23.76 -27.30 12.50
N LEU A 577 22.47 -27.22 12.86
CA LEU A 577 21.95 -27.76 14.13
C LEU A 577 22.16 -29.28 14.24
N ASN A 578 22.05 -29.99 13.12
CA ASN A 578 22.30 -31.44 13.03
C ASN A 578 23.71 -31.77 12.53
N ASN A 579 24.59 -30.76 12.35
CA ASN A 579 25.91 -30.88 11.71
C ASN A 579 25.86 -31.49 10.28
N THR A 580 24.81 -31.18 9.52
CA THR A 580 24.58 -31.72 8.16
C THR A 580 24.64 -30.64 7.08
N ASP A 581 24.96 -31.02 5.84
CA ASP A 581 24.80 -30.18 4.62
C ASP A 581 23.39 -30.28 3.99
N THR A 582 22.47 -30.97 4.67
CA THR A 582 21.09 -31.23 4.23
C THR A 582 20.11 -31.04 5.39
N ILE A 583 18.85 -30.74 5.07
CA ILE A 583 17.77 -30.55 6.07
C ILE A 583 16.67 -31.60 5.91
N ASP A 584 16.13 -32.07 7.03
CA ASP A 584 14.93 -32.91 7.06
C ASP A 584 13.63 -32.10 6.82
N ARG A 585 12.47 -32.78 6.89
CA ARG A 585 11.14 -32.17 6.69
C ARG A 585 10.78 -31.16 7.80
N HIS A 586 11.21 -31.41 9.04
CA HIS A 586 10.95 -30.52 10.17
C HIS A 586 11.78 -29.24 10.06
N GLN A 587 13.09 -29.40 9.84
CA GLN A 587 14.03 -28.31 9.53
C GLN A 587 13.62 -27.49 8.29
N PHE A 588 12.97 -28.10 7.30
CA PHE A 588 12.41 -27.37 6.16
C PHE A 588 11.27 -26.41 6.57
N VAL A 589 10.32 -26.87 7.39
CA VAL A 589 9.23 -26.02 7.91
C VAL A 589 9.79 -24.90 8.79
N GLU A 590 10.79 -25.19 9.62
CA GLU A 590 11.53 -24.18 10.39
C GLU A 590 12.14 -23.10 9.48
N ALA A 591 12.77 -23.50 8.36
CA ALA A 591 13.34 -22.58 7.39
C ALA A 591 12.27 -21.67 6.75
N ILE A 592 11.10 -22.20 6.44
CA ILE A 592 9.96 -21.40 5.94
C ILE A 592 9.49 -20.40 7.01
N SER A 593 9.40 -20.81 8.28
CA SER A 593 8.94 -19.94 9.38
C SER A 593 9.95 -18.83 9.71
N VAL A 594 11.26 -19.13 9.69
CA VAL A 594 12.32 -18.10 9.78
C VAL A 594 12.22 -17.12 8.61
N ILE A 595 12.02 -17.62 7.38
CA ILE A 595 11.82 -16.78 6.18
C ILE A 595 10.59 -15.87 6.36
N ALA A 596 9.50 -16.36 6.94
CA ALA A 596 8.31 -15.56 7.21
C ALA A 596 8.60 -14.37 8.15
N ILE A 597 9.37 -14.59 9.21
CA ILE A 597 9.76 -13.51 10.14
C ILE A 597 10.72 -12.51 9.47
N LEU A 598 11.65 -12.98 8.63
CA LEU A 598 12.57 -12.12 7.88
C LEU A 598 11.86 -11.25 6.82
N ILE A 599 10.81 -11.76 6.17
CA ILE A 599 10.01 -11.03 5.17
C ILE A 599 9.10 -10.01 5.86
N TYR A 600 8.32 -10.46 6.84
CA TYR A 600 7.23 -9.68 7.45
C TYR A 600 7.64 -9.03 8.79
N ASN A 601 8.87 -8.49 8.84
CA ASN A 601 9.45 -7.91 10.06
C ASN A 601 8.68 -6.69 10.61
N ASN A 602 7.81 -6.08 9.80
CA ASN A 602 6.94 -4.96 10.13
C ASN A 602 5.59 -5.35 10.76
N VAL A 603 5.27 -6.65 10.83
CA VAL A 603 4.12 -7.19 11.55
C VAL A 603 4.56 -7.46 13.00
N ASN A 604 3.70 -7.16 13.98
CA ASN A 604 4.06 -7.37 15.39
C ASN A 604 3.87 -8.84 15.85
N ASP A 605 2.89 -9.55 15.28
CA ASP A 605 2.55 -10.93 15.63
C ASP A 605 3.27 -11.93 14.70
N ASN A 606 4.04 -12.85 15.27
CA ASN A 606 4.79 -13.88 14.52
C ASN A 606 3.87 -14.95 13.90
N GLU A 607 2.73 -15.27 14.53
CA GLU A 607 1.73 -16.20 13.99
C GLU A 607 1.20 -15.69 12.64
N GLN A 608 0.86 -14.40 12.57
CA GLN A 608 0.37 -13.75 11.35
C GLN A 608 1.42 -13.70 10.24
N LYS A 609 2.71 -13.53 10.55
CA LYS A 609 3.80 -13.56 9.55
C LYS A 609 3.84 -14.91 8.82
N ILE A 610 3.75 -15.99 9.58
CA ILE A 610 3.80 -17.36 9.05
C ILE A 610 2.53 -17.65 8.24
N ILE A 611 1.35 -17.24 8.73
CA ILE A 611 0.08 -17.33 7.98
C ILE A 611 0.14 -16.55 6.66
N TYR A 612 0.68 -15.33 6.63
CA TYR A 612 0.84 -14.56 5.39
C TYR A 612 1.82 -15.22 4.40
N LEU A 613 2.89 -15.85 4.88
CA LEU A 613 3.78 -16.61 3.99
C LEU A 613 3.11 -17.89 3.46
N LEU A 614 2.36 -18.62 4.29
CA LEU A 614 1.55 -19.77 3.86
C LEU A 614 0.51 -19.39 2.81
N GLU A 615 -0.20 -18.27 3.00
CA GLU A 615 -1.11 -17.72 2.01
C GLU A 615 -0.40 -17.40 0.69
N ARG A 616 0.80 -16.80 0.72
CA ARG A 616 1.59 -16.54 -0.49
C ARG A 616 2.06 -17.82 -1.19
N ILE A 617 2.59 -18.77 -0.42
CA ILE A 617 3.11 -20.05 -0.93
C ILE A 617 2.01 -20.85 -1.63
N THR A 618 0.84 -20.97 -1.01
CA THR A 618 -0.33 -21.68 -1.58
C THR A 618 -0.91 -21.03 -2.84
N GLN A 619 -0.70 -19.72 -3.02
CA GLN A 619 -1.14 -18.97 -4.20
C GLN A 619 -0.09 -18.94 -5.34
N SER A 620 1.11 -19.48 -5.14
CA SER A 620 2.20 -19.44 -6.12
C SER A 620 2.02 -20.42 -7.29
N ASP A 621 2.60 -20.09 -8.44
CA ASP A 621 2.69 -21.02 -9.58
C ASP A 621 3.44 -22.32 -9.21
N GLY A 622 4.38 -22.27 -8.26
CA GLY A 622 5.05 -23.44 -7.68
C GLY A 622 4.08 -24.43 -7.04
N ALA A 623 3.12 -23.96 -6.23
CA ALA A 623 2.09 -24.82 -5.63
C ALA A 623 1.21 -25.48 -6.71
N ILE A 624 0.80 -24.71 -7.74
CA ILE A 624 0.00 -25.20 -8.87
C ILE A 624 0.78 -26.24 -9.69
N LYS A 625 2.06 -25.97 -9.97
CA LYS A 625 2.99 -26.84 -10.70
C LYS A 625 3.18 -28.19 -10.00
N VAL A 626 3.52 -28.18 -8.71
CA VAL A 626 3.72 -29.42 -7.94
C VAL A 626 2.41 -30.19 -7.80
N SER A 627 1.27 -29.53 -7.52
CA SER A 627 -0.04 -30.18 -7.42
C SER A 627 -0.43 -30.92 -8.71
N LYS A 628 -0.17 -30.30 -9.88
CA LYS A 628 -0.37 -30.95 -11.19
C LYS A 628 0.55 -32.15 -11.38
N GLN A 629 1.83 -32.04 -11.04
CA GLN A 629 2.81 -33.11 -11.21
C GLN A 629 2.60 -34.30 -10.28
N LEU A 630 2.02 -34.09 -9.08
CA LEU A 630 1.62 -35.14 -8.15
C LEU A 630 0.22 -35.73 -8.46
N GLY A 631 -0.44 -35.29 -9.54
CA GLY A 631 -1.78 -35.77 -9.92
C GLY A 631 -2.91 -35.34 -8.98
N ILE A 632 -2.67 -34.37 -8.08
CA ILE A 632 -3.63 -33.88 -7.08
C ILE A 632 -4.62 -32.91 -7.75
N MET A 633 -5.45 -33.44 -8.65
CA MET A 633 -6.43 -32.66 -9.41
C MET A 633 -7.69 -32.27 -8.60
N LYS A 634 -7.78 -32.67 -7.32
CA LYS A 634 -8.82 -32.20 -6.41
C LYS A 634 -8.42 -30.88 -5.77
N ASN A 635 -8.75 -29.80 -6.48
CA ASN A 635 -8.85 -28.42 -6.01
C ASN A 635 -7.76 -27.98 -4.99
N PRO A 636 -6.59 -27.46 -5.43
CA PRO A 636 -5.53 -26.99 -4.53
C PRO A 636 -5.95 -25.82 -3.62
N GLN A 637 -7.13 -25.24 -3.86
CA GLN A 637 -7.93 -24.49 -2.88
C GLN A 637 -8.40 -25.41 -1.72
N ASN A 638 -7.47 -26.01 -0.98
CA ASN A 638 -7.74 -26.58 0.35
C ASN A 638 -7.76 -25.45 1.41
N THR A 639 -8.40 -24.35 1.04
CA THR A 639 -8.38 -23.00 1.66
C THR A 639 -9.01 -23.00 3.05
N ASN A 640 -9.69 -24.09 3.41
CA ASN A 640 -10.25 -24.36 4.74
C ASN A 640 -9.23 -24.21 5.86
N LEU A 641 -7.98 -24.67 5.70
CA LEU A 641 -6.97 -24.57 6.77
C LEU A 641 -6.68 -23.10 7.14
N ILE A 642 -6.41 -22.26 6.15
CA ILE A 642 -6.17 -20.83 6.34
C ILE A 642 -7.42 -20.10 6.86
N GLN A 643 -8.61 -20.49 6.38
CA GLN A 643 -9.88 -19.91 6.85
C GLN A 643 -10.21 -20.33 8.29
N LEU A 644 -9.85 -21.55 8.72
CA LEU A 644 -9.98 -22.03 10.10
C LEU A 644 -9.18 -21.18 11.08
N PHE A 645 -7.92 -20.85 10.77
CA PHE A 645 -7.12 -19.92 11.60
C PHE A 645 -7.77 -18.53 11.70
N ARG A 646 -8.18 -17.95 10.57
CA ARG A 646 -8.85 -16.64 10.54
C ARG A 646 -10.16 -16.63 11.34
N TYR A 647 -10.91 -17.74 11.37
CA TYR A 647 -12.19 -17.82 12.09
C TYR A 647 -12.03 -17.87 13.63
N GLN A 648 -10.91 -18.39 14.15
CA GLN A 648 -10.70 -18.49 15.60
C GLN A 648 -10.35 -17.15 16.27
N SER A 649 -9.75 -16.20 15.54
CA SER A 649 -9.16 -14.98 16.11
C SER A 649 -10.13 -13.78 16.24
N TYR A 650 -11.28 -13.79 15.55
CA TYR A 650 -12.09 -12.58 15.31
C TYR A 650 -13.19 -12.23 16.35
N LYS A 651 -13.26 -12.93 17.49
CA LYS A 651 -14.54 -13.08 18.23
C LYS A 651 -14.86 -12.06 19.33
N GLU A 652 -13.97 -11.12 19.64
CA GLU A 652 -13.96 -10.50 20.99
C GLU A 652 -14.32 -8.99 21.09
N ILE A 653 -14.57 -8.24 20.01
CA ILE A 653 -14.59 -6.76 20.06
C ILE A 653 -15.85 -6.10 19.46
N THR A 654 -16.38 -5.07 20.16
CA THR A 654 -17.31 -3.96 19.78
C THR A 654 -18.79 -3.98 20.22
N ASN A 655 -19.24 -2.83 20.79
CA ASN A 655 -20.66 -2.38 20.94
C ASN A 655 -20.77 -0.95 21.54
N LYS A 656 -21.46 -0.01 20.85
CA LYS A 656 -22.25 1.18 21.34
C LYS A 656 -22.56 2.17 20.19
N GLU A 657 -23.64 2.94 20.29
CA GLU A 657 -24.20 3.79 19.20
C GLU A 657 -24.79 5.15 19.68
N GLU A 658 -25.04 6.07 18.73
CA GLU A 658 -25.71 7.38 18.87
C GLU A 658 -26.74 7.63 17.73
N VAL A 659 -27.51 8.72 17.80
CA VAL A 659 -28.62 9.03 16.85
C VAL A 659 -28.21 10.03 15.76
N ASN A 660 -28.63 9.78 14.52
CA ASN A 660 -28.19 10.48 13.30
C ASN A 660 -29.39 10.87 12.39
N PHE A 661 -29.24 11.87 11.51
CA PHE A 661 -30.18 12.20 10.42
C PHE A 661 -30.57 10.95 9.60
N ASN A 662 -29.60 10.07 9.32
CA ASN A 662 -29.84 8.80 8.63
C ASN A 662 -30.90 7.94 9.34
N ASN A 663 -31.01 8.02 10.68
CA ASN A 663 -32.01 7.24 11.42
C ASN A 663 -33.43 7.72 11.13
N ILE A 664 -33.63 9.03 10.93
CA ILE A 664 -34.94 9.61 10.58
C ILE A 664 -35.35 9.16 9.17
N VAL A 665 -34.42 9.21 8.20
CA VAL A 665 -34.74 8.81 6.82
C VAL A 665 -34.88 7.29 6.68
N ASN A 666 -34.13 6.51 7.46
CA ASN A 666 -34.28 5.06 7.51
C ASN A 666 -35.62 4.64 8.16
N GLN A 667 -36.10 5.36 9.19
CA GLN A 667 -37.45 5.15 9.74
C GLN A 667 -38.54 5.42 8.68
N ILE A 668 -38.35 6.45 7.85
CA ILE A 668 -39.27 6.79 6.76
C ILE A 668 -39.30 5.70 5.67
N GLN A 669 -38.20 4.97 5.44
CA GLN A 669 -38.16 3.87 4.46
C GLN A 669 -38.99 2.64 4.87
N ASP A 670 -39.26 2.45 6.16
CA ASP A 670 -40.14 1.37 6.63
C ASP A 670 -41.65 1.74 6.53
N ASP A 671 -41.96 3.02 6.23
CA ASP A 671 -43.32 3.62 6.10
C ASP A 671 -43.74 3.89 4.61
N PHE A 672 -42.97 3.41 3.62
CA PHE A 672 -43.08 3.75 2.18
C PHE A 672 -43.33 2.54 1.26
#